data_AF-A0A7Y9IXF7-F1
#
_entry.id   AF-A0A7Y9IXF7-F1
#
_cell.length_a   1.000
_cell.length_b   1.000
_cell.length_c   1.000
_cell.angle_alpha   90.00
_cell.angle_beta   90.00
_cell.angle_gamma   90.00
#
_symmetry.space_group_name_H-M   'P 1'
#
loop_
_entity.id
_entity.type
_entity.pdbx_description
1 polymer ?
#
loop_
_entity_poly.entity_id
_entity_poly.type
_entity_poly.pdbx_seq_one_letter_code
_entity_poly.pdbx_strand_id
1 'polypeptide(L)'
;MNTASNFKWKVLPAVIAAAFLAGCGGSGDDDAGPTASAPVFRSAGLVQAAPTVTTNATGQQVVNVSVLTQGGVKTLTTTAVTPANAAVIQAALAPGNLVDWLASDTGAVTVPTDPTQTFNVVLAKGKSSDAQFNLQKYGASVARHANAPGPMVAAGWIYNKTGSTITVGDGSIVTADQAGRAYTTPIKRYEETYTVAPDAQVFNVNTDDYSKSTVSTLAAVPVTANYNYATTARQAAYLLFDNNYQNAANAKVVAIWYFTPQSKTDGKPVWDVPTQSPMLADKGTDPVSGQTYVAINATGVSAAPYTRSTEPFEMVKNTLYYVGDNEVASYVLKADMGTADTSDDKVIKIDAGWPNSGYQYFKNMELMGVDPRSVTDLWLTHGHGDHYGTAVEHLKMMDNAGKTMNLWASKEDVIGVKGDLQGNVWDIPGALPDTETVLRARTNNFYEYDKWYDYGNVQIMVIWAPGHTPGTTNMLFRVKNPADGKFVIFGYHGGYGVNGLNSPTPANGWRRLSFQHGFSYLQNTVDVDFVAPQHTNQYPIVEVFQGLKAYNRDPANANKPLTMLDALTTKVFDSPAIGGTKVTTEFANQLEKRRSVVSYKASDVANRTYKSIETSGPFKPGREAGLTDIRATLLDSGKIVQGFVGAQNKNPAIPLLANGIVVPTDSYVDDPTGFFVQVSIDVQDTVYKGYVPPSFAQNSPGLGASITYDGGPVESVHAAKGTFHPPEVLRTQRLKTLAEAQAVLAKIQKGRTVTISLNPGSEIVVPADVNATFR
;
A
#
# COMPACT_ATOMS: atom_id res chain seq x y z
N MET A 1 -66.05 0.67 22.95
CA MET A 1 -66.65 -0.67 23.14
C MET A 1 -65.76 -1.68 22.43
N ASN A 2 -65.20 -2.62 23.21
CA ASN A 2 -64.66 -3.95 22.89
C ASN A 2 -63.65 -4.11 21.73
N THR A 3 -62.49 -4.77 21.84
CA THR A 3 -61.93 -5.67 22.88
C THR A 3 -60.47 -6.00 22.51
N ALA A 4 -59.58 -6.06 23.52
CA ALA A 4 -58.53 -7.07 23.79
C ALA A 4 -57.41 -7.35 22.74
N SER A 5 -56.14 -7.63 23.07
CA SER A 5 -55.47 -7.98 24.33
C SER A 5 -53.94 -7.92 24.17
N ASN A 6 -53.27 -7.60 25.28
CA ASN A 6 -51.83 -7.59 25.55
C ASN A 6 -51.14 -8.97 25.43
N PHE A 7 -49.84 -9.00 25.12
CA PHE A 7 -48.91 -9.92 25.79
C PHE A 7 -47.51 -9.29 26.00
N LYS A 8 -47.01 -9.44 27.24
CA LYS A 8 -45.79 -8.86 27.81
C LYS A 8 -44.57 -9.76 27.51
N TRP A 9 -43.42 -9.16 27.23
CA TRP A 9 -42.11 -9.83 27.30
C TRP A 9 -41.44 -9.55 28.64
N LYS A 10 -41.03 -10.63 29.33
CA LYS A 10 -40.24 -10.61 30.57
C LYS A 10 -38.76 -10.68 30.22
N VAL A 11 -37.99 -9.86 30.92
CA VAL A 11 -36.53 -9.84 31.02
C VAL A 11 -36.05 -11.05 31.83
N LEU A 12 -34.95 -11.69 31.42
CA LEU A 12 -34.10 -12.50 32.31
C LEU A 12 -32.61 -12.32 31.97
N PRO A 13 -31.72 -12.29 32.99
CA PRO A 13 -30.28 -12.04 32.84
C PRO A 13 -29.47 -13.35 32.69
N ALA A 14 -28.37 -13.32 31.95
CA ALA A 14 -27.43 -14.43 31.83
C ALA A 14 -26.33 -14.32 32.90
N VAL A 15 -26.27 -15.33 33.77
CA VAL A 15 -25.22 -15.54 34.79
C VAL A 15 -24.33 -16.70 34.34
N ILE A 16 -23.04 -16.51 34.60
CA ILE A 16 -21.89 -17.40 34.42
C ILE A 16 -22.09 -18.74 35.16
N ALA A 17 -21.75 -19.86 34.52
CA ALA A 17 -21.50 -21.13 35.20
C ALA A 17 -20.30 -21.86 34.60
N ALA A 18 -19.24 -21.98 35.40
CA ALA A 18 -18.15 -22.92 35.23
C ALA A 18 -18.62 -24.32 35.68
N ALA A 19 -18.26 -25.37 34.94
CA ALA A 19 -18.48 -26.75 35.35
C ALA A 19 -17.16 -27.54 35.29
N PHE A 20 -16.73 -27.96 36.49
CA PHE A 20 -15.84 -29.08 36.73
C PHE A 20 -16.52 -30.39 36.26
N LEU A 21 -15.74 -31.30 35.67
CA LEU A 21 -16.13 -32.71 35.53
C LEU A 21 -14.93 -33.60 35.85
N ALA A 22 -14.98 -34.18 37.06
CA ALA A 22 -14.22 -35.36 37.45
C ALA A 22 -15.06 -36.61 37.13
N GLY A 23 -14.37 -37.67 36.70
CA GLY A 23 -14.95 -38.80 35.98
C GLY A 23 -15.72 -39.84 36.80
N CYS A 24 -16.31 -40.76 36.03
CA CYS A 24 -16.56 -42.16 36.35
C CYS A 24 -16.59 -42.94 35.02
N GLY A 25 -15.94 -44.11 35.00
CA GLY A 25 -15.62 -44.87 33.79
C GLY A 25 -16.77 -45.64 33.15
N GLY A 26 -16.54 -46.02 31.91
CA GLY A 26 -17.33 -46.95 31.11
C GLY A 26 -16.50 -47.35 29.88
N SER A 27 -16.23 -48.65 29.80
CA SER A 27 -15.33 -49.35 28.88
C SER A 27 -15.83 -49.45 27.43
N GLY A 28 -14.89 -49.40 26.49
CA GLY A 28 -14.96 -50.09 25.20
C GLY A 28 -15.58 -49.27 24.07
N ASP A 29 -14.72 -48.65 23.27
CA ASP A 29 -14.77 -48.72 21.80
C ASP A 29 -13.43 -48.18 21.27
N ASP A 30 -12.57 -49.11 20.89
CA ASP A 30 -11.31 -48.87 20.20
C ASP A 30 -11.61 -48.49 18.75
N ASP A 31 -11.81 -47.20 18.49
CA ASP A 31 -11.66 -46.61 17.17
C ASP A 31 -10.82 -45.32 17.29
N ALA A 32 -9.63 -45.49 17.86
CA ALA A 32 -8.58 -44.49 17.78
C ALA A 32 -8.03 -44.49 16.35
N GLY A 33 -8.62 -43.64 15.50
CA GLY A 33 -7.94 -43.16 14.30
C GLY A 33 -6.51 -42.71 14.64
N PRO A 34 -5.56 -42.80 13.69
CA PRO A 34 -4.14 -42.64 14.00
C PRO A 34 -3.91 -41.36 14.80
N THR A 35 -3.43 -41.50 16.03
CA THR A 35 -2.98 -40.38 16.85
C THR A 35 -1.99 -39.59 16.02
N ALA A 36 -2.37 -38.38 15.60
CA ALA A 36 -1.50 -37.51 14.82
C ALA A 36 -0.19 -37.37 15.59
N SER A 37 0.92 -37.79 14.97
CA SER A 37 2.24 -37.60 15.55
C SER A 37 2.45 -36.11 15.87
N ALA A 38 3.16 -35.83 16.97
CA ALA A 38 3.49 -34.46 17.33
C ALA A 38 4.12 -33.74 16.12
N PRO A 39 3.75 -32.48 15.84
CA PRO A 39 4.22 -31.79 14.66
C PRO A 39 5.76 -31.70 14.67
N VAL A 40 6.37 -32.16 13.57
CA VAL A 40 7.82 -32.10 13.40
C VAL A 40 8.17 -30.75 12.77
N PHE A 41 8.83 -29.89 13.53
CA PHE A 41 9.24 -28.58 13.06
C PHE A 41 10.64 -28.59 12.47
N ARG A 42 10.89 -27.66 11.54
CA ARG A 42 12.26 -27.31 11.15
C ARG A 42 12.98 -26.72 12.36
N SER A 43 14.28 -26.96 12.43
CA SER A 43 15.12 -26.30 13.43
C SER A 43 15.40 -24.87 13.01
N ALA A 44 15.62 -23.98 13.98
CA ALA A 44 15.94 -22.57 13.73
C ALA A 44 17.04 -22.05 14.66
N GLY A 45 17.75 -21.02 14.19
CA GLY A 45 18.86 -20.41 14.92
C GLY A 45 19.48 -19.23 14.20
N LEU A 46 20.19 -18.39 14.95
CA LEU A 46 20.86 -17.20 14.44
C LEU A 46 22.29 -17.52 14.01
N VAL A 47 22.68 -17.18 12.79
CA VAL A 47 24.04 -17.35 12.28
C VAL A 47 25.01 -16.44 13.05
N GLN A 48 26.04 -17.04 13.66
CA GLN A 48 27.02 -16.35 14.51
C GLN A 48 28.32 -16.02 13.77
N ALA A 49 28.63 -16.69 12.67
CA ALA A 49 29.87 -16.48 11.92
C ALA A 49 29.64 -16.74 10.43
N ALA A 50 30.52 -16.19 9.59
CA ALA A 50 30.52 -16.51 8.18
C ALA A 50 30.69 -18.04 8.01
N PRO A 51 29.92 -18.70 7.13
CA PRO A 51 30.07 -20.13 6.92
C PRO A 51 31.48 -20.47 6.43
N THR A 52 32.02 -21.60 6.88
CA THR A 52 33.33 -22.10 6.45
C THR A 52 33.15 -23.40 5.67
N VAL A 53 34.08 -23.69 4.77
CA VAL A 53 34.00 -24.86 3.89
C VAL A 53 35.20 -25.76 4.11
N THR A 54 34.96 -27.07 4.24
CA THR A 54 35.99 -28.10 4.31
C THR A 54 35.89 -29.03 3.11
N THR A 55 37.01 -29.28 2.44
CA THR A 55 37.08 -30.17 1.26
C THR A 55 37.53 -31.56 1.69
N ASN A 56 36.79 -32.59 1.30
CA ASN A 56 37.14 -33.98 1.56
C ASN A 56 38.12 -34.53 0.49
N ALA A 57 38.64 -35.74 0.71
CA ALA A 57 39.59 -36.39 -0.20
C ALA A 57 39.06 -36.63 -1.63
N THR A 58 37.73 -36.61 -1.82
CA THR A 58 37.07 -36.78 -3.14
C THR A 58 36.81 -35.45 -3.86
N GLY A 59 37.24 -34.32 -3.29
CA GLY A 59 37.02 -32.98 -3.85
C GLY A 59 35.62 -32.40 -3.58
N GLN A 60 34.76 -33.11 -2.84
CA GLN A 60 33.48 -32.59 -2.37
C GLN A 60 33.68 -31.73 -1.12
N GLN A 61 32.73 -30.84 -0.87
CA GLN A 61 32.81 -29.82 0.16
C GLN A 61 31.68 -29.96 1.18
N VAL A 62 31.97 -29.70 2.45
CA VAL A 62 30.99 -29.58 3.53
C VAL A 62 30.96 -28.13 3.99
N VAL A 63 29.76 -27.56 4.08
CA VAL A 63 29.57 -26.21 4.62
C VAL A 63 29.29 -26.31 6.11
N ASN A 64 30.06 -25.57 6.91
CA ASN A 64 29.97 -25.51 8.36
C ASN A 64 29.42 -24.14 8.76
N VAL A 65 28.34 -24.13 9.54
CA VAL A 65 27.63 -22.91 9.95
C VAL A 65 27.53 -22.86 11.46
N SER A 66 28.15 -21.87 12.10
CA SER A 66 27.96 -21.64 13.55
C SER A 66 26.65 -20.91 13.79
N VAL A 67 25.77 -21.47 14.62
CA VAL A 67 24.44 -20.94 14.93
C VAL A 67 24.15 -20.95 16.43
N LEU A 68 23.41 -19.93 16.87
CA LEU A 68 22.84 -19.82 18.22
C LEU A 68 21.40 -20.37 18.19
N THR A 69 21.11 -21.45 18.90
CA THR A 69 19.83 -22.17 18.81
C THR A 69 19.14 -22.29 20.17
N GLN A 70 17.88 -22.77 20.18
CA GLN A 70 17.19 -23.17 21.41
C GLN A 70 17.89 -24.30 22.19
N GLY A 71 18.84 -25.02 21.57
CA GLY A 71 19.68 -26.02 22.23
C GLY A 71 21.10 -25.53 22.54
N GLY A 72 21.35 -24.21 22.53
CA GLY A 72 22.66 -23.62 22.71
C GLY A 72 23.41 -23.35 21.39
N VAL A 73 24.71 -23.08 21.50
CA VAL A 73 25.61 -22.85 20.36
C VAL A 73 25.89 -24.17 19.65
N LYS A 74 25.73 -24.20 18.32
CA LYS A 74 25.95 -25.40 17.50
C LYS A 74 26.73 -25.05 16.24
N THR A 75 27.59 -25.98 15.80
CA THR A 75 28.14 -25.97 14.44
C THR A 75 27.35 -26.96 13.60
N LEU A 76 26.56 -26.44 12.66
CA LEU A 76 25.83 -27.24 11.69
C LEU A 76 26.77 -27.63 10.55
N THR A 77 26.66 -28.86 10.05
CA THR A 77 27.43 -29.35 8.91
C THR A 77 26.48 -29.89 7.85
N THR A 78 26.66 -29.50 6.58
CA THR A 78 25.90 -30.10 5.47
C THR A 78 26.39 -31.50 5.16
N THR A 79 25.61 -32.26 4.40
CA THR A 79 26.18 -33.37 3.63
C THR A 79 27.23 -32.86 2.65
N ALA A 80 28.12 -33.74 2.18
CA ALA A 80 29.15 -33.38 1.20
C ALA A 80 28.49 -33.05 -0.16
N VAL A 81 28.81 -31.88 -0.70
CA VAL A 81 28.25 -31.33 -1.95
C VAL A 81 29.35 -30.94 -2.92
N THR A 82 28.98 -30.60 -4.16
CA THR A 82 29.94 -30.05 -5.12
C THR A 82 30.43 -28.66 -4.67
N PRO A 83 31.63 -28.23 -5.10
CA PRO A 83 32.11 -26.88 -4.79
C PRO A 83 31.17 -25.75 -5.23
N ALA A 84 30.48 -25.92 -6.36
CA ALA A 84 29.49 -24.95 -6.84
C ALA A 84 28.30 -24.83 -5.88
N ASN A 85 27.75 -25.95 -5.40
CA ASN A 85 26.64 -25.93 -4.45
C ASN A 85 27.08 -25.38 -3.08
N ALA A 86 28.28 -25.71 -2.62
CA ALA A 86 28.85 -25.14 -1.39
C ALA A 86 28.95 -23.61 -1.47
N ALA A 87 29.40 -23.06 -2.61
CA ALA A 87 29.48 -21.62 -2.83
C ALA A 87 28.09 -20.95 -2.80
N VAL A 88 27.06 -21.57 -3.39
CA VAL A 88 25.67 -21.07 -3.34
C VAL A 88 25.14 -21.04 -1.90
N ILE A 89 25.33 -22.13 -1.15
CA ILE A 89 24.90 -22.21 0.26
C ILE A 89 25.62 -21.17 1.11
N GLN A 90 26.94 -21.00 0.93
CA GLN A 90 27.72 -20.01 1.65
C GLN A 90 27.27 -18.57 1.34
N ALA A 91 26.97 -18.27 0.08
CA ALA A 91 26.55 -16.94 -0.34
C ALA A 91 25.16 -16.54 0.18
N ALA A 92 24.29 -17.51 0.49
CA ALA A 92 22.96 -17.26 1.03
C ALA A 92 22.94 -16.88 2.52
N LEU A 93 24.07 -17.03 3.22
CA LEU A 93 24.15 -16.88 4.68
C LEU A 93 25.10 -15.76 5.09
N ALA A 94 24.62 -14.93 6.02
CA ALA A 94 25.42 -13.89 6.67
C ALA A 94 25.23 -13.96 8.19
N PRO A 95 26.24 -13.56 8.99
CA PRO A 95 26.06 -13.34 10.43
C PRO A 95 24.87 -12.41 10.71
N GLY A 96 24.04 -12.80 11.67
CA GLY A 96 22.81 -12.09 12.01
C GLY A 96 21.58 -12.52 11.21
N ASN A 97 21.70 -13.45 10.26
CA ASN A 97 20.53 -14.11 9.69
C ASN A 97 19.93 -15.07 10.71
N LEU A 98 18.64 -14.92 11.00
CA LEU A 98 17.84 -15.97 11.64
C LEU A 98 17.41 -16.93 10.54
N VAL A 99 17.88 -18.17 10.63
CA VAL A 99 17.63 -19.18 9.59
C VAL A 99 16.93 -20.40 10.15
N ASP A 100 16.23 -21.09 9.27
CA ASP A 100 15.74 -22.45 9.52
C ASP A 100 16.36 -23.48 8.56
N TRP A 101 16.37 -24.73 8.99
CA TRP A 101 16.88 -25.85 8.20
C TRP A 101 16.21 -27.18 8.55
N LEU A 102 16.37 -28.16 7.66
CA LEU A 102 16.05 -29.56 7.91
C LEU A 102 17.29 -30.30 8.39
N ALA A 103 17.16 -30.99 9.53
CA ALA A 103 18.18 -31.92 10.00
C ALA A 103 17.90 -33.32 9.46
N SER A 104 18.94 -34.06 9.08
CA SER A 104 18.90 -35.49 8.82
C SER A 104 18.81 -36.28 10.13
N ASP A 105 18.53 -37.58 10.03
CA ASP A 105 18.55 -38.50 11.17
C ASP A 105 19.92 -38.57 11.86
N THR A 106 20.98 -38.23 11.12
CA THR A 106 22.36 -38.16 11.62
C THR A 106 22.73 -36.79 12.19
N GLY A 107 21.80 -35.83 12.19
CA GLY A 107 21.99 -34.46 12.71
C GLY A 107 22.66 -33.48 11.74
N ALA A 108 23.00 -33.91 10.52
CA ALA A 108 23.55 -33.04 9.48
C ALA A 108 22.44 -32.20 8.82
N VAL A 109 22.80 -31.08 8.20
CA VAL A 109 21.86 -30.27 7.41
C VAL A 109 21.59 -30.96 6.09
N THR A 110 20.31 -31.20 5.83
CA THR A 110 19.84 -31.76 4.56
C THR A 110 19.99 -30.72 3.46
N VAL A 111 20.72 -31.07 2.40
CA VAL A 111 20.86 -30.23 1.19
C VAL A 111 19.87 -30.73 0.13
N PRO A 112 18.84 -29.93 -0.23
CA PRO A 112 17.91 -30.28 -1.29
C PRO A 112 18.56 -30.16 -2.68
N THR A 113 17.86 -30.61 -3.71
CA THR A 113 18.32 -30.55 -5.11
C THR A 113 18.66 -29.12 -5.54
N ASP A 114 17.84 -28.15 -5.11
CA ASP A 114 18.14 -26.73 -5.25
C ASP A 114 18.90 -26.23 -4.00
N PRO A 115 20.22 -26.03 -4.08
CA PRO A 115 21.03 -25.68 -2.91
C PRO A 115 20.64 -24.34 -2.26
N THR A 116 19.91 -23.46 -2.95
CA THR A 116 19.42 -22.20 -2.38
C THR A 116 18.39 -22.42 -1.27
N GLN A 117 17.75 -23.59 -1.22
CA GLN A 117 16.74 -23.94 -0.23
C GLN A 117 17.30 -24.68 1.00
N THR A 118 18.63 -24.83 1.08
CA THR A 118 19.30 -25.50 2.21
C THR A 118 18.99 -24.81 3.54
N PHE A 119 19.04 -23.47 3.53
CA PHE A 119 18.64 -22.63 4.65
C PHE A 119 17.63 -21.61 4.15
N ASN A 120 16.54 -21.44 4.90
CA ASN A 120 15.63 -20.32 4.67
C ASN A 120 15.96 -19.18 5.63
N VAL A 121 16.15 -17.97 5.11
CA VAL A 121 16.35 -16.77 5.93
C VAL A 121 14.97 -16.26 6.36
N VAL A 122 14.71 -16.34 7.67
CA VAL A 122 13.45 -15.90 8.29
C VAL A 122 13.50 -14.39 8.55
N LEU A 123 14.59 -13.91 9.18
CA LEU A 123 14.88 -12.50 9.43
C LEU A 123 16.38 -12.25 9.22
N ALA A 124 16.77 -11.01 8.90
CA ALA A 124 18.16 -10.67 8.60
C ALA A 124 18.62 -9.40 9.32
N LYS A 125 19.44 -9.52 10.37
CA LYS A 125 19.99 -8.37 11.11
C LYS A 125 21.19 -7.74 10.40
N GLY A 126 22.11 -8.58 9.91
CA GLY A 126 23.39 -8.15 9.37
C GLY A 126 24.12 -7.18 10.31
N LYS A 127 24.68 -6.10 9.76
CA LYS A 127 25.26 -5.00 10.54
C LYS A 127 24.33 -3.78 10.65
N SER A 128 23.06 -3.92 10.27
CA SER A 128 22.14 -2.79 10.28
C SER A 128 21.94 -2.28 11.70
N SER A 129 21.95 -0.96 11.90
CA SER A 129 21.52 -0.33 13.16
C SER A 129 20.01 -0.33 13.32
N ASP A 130 19.28 -0.54 12.23
CA ASP A 130 17.83 -0.39 12.17
C ASP A 130 17.17 -1.54 12.93
N ALA A 131 15.99 -1.26 13.45
CA ALA A 131 15.16 -2.25 14.11
C ALA A 131 14.35 -3.02 13.09
N GLN A 132 14.13 -4.31 13.37
CA GLN A 132 13.19 -5.14 12.62
C GLN A 132 12.02 -5.51 13.51
N PHE A 133 10.85 -5.60 12.90
CA PHE A 133 9.60 -5.81 13.60
C PHE A 133 8.87 -6.99 12.98
N ASN A 134 8.33 -7.85 13.84
CA ASN A 134 7.51 -8.99 13.46
C ASN A 134 6.63 -9.34 14.67
N LEU A 135 5.35 -9.62 14.44
CA LEU A 135 4.45 -10.04 15.52
C LEU A 135 4.41 -11.56 15.62
N GLN A 136 3.98 -12.09 16.77
CA GLN A 136 3.97 -13.53 17.00
C GLN A 136 3.14 -14.27 15.95
N LYS A 137 1.89 -13.85 15.76
CA LYS A 137 0.91 -14.61 14.98
C LYS A 137 1.02 -14.39 13.48
N TYR A 138 1.69 -13.37 12.97
CA TYR A 138 1.68 -13.00 11.53
C TYR A 138 3.05 -12.56 11.03
N GLY A 139 3.26 -12.63 9.73
CA GLY A 139 4.52 -12.25 9.09
C GLY A 139 5.52 -13.41 9.00
N ALA A 140 6.80 -13.11 9.23
CA ALA A 140 7.88 -14.08 9.12
C ALA A 140 7.75 -15.20 10.18
N SER A 141 7.99 -16.44 9.77
CA SER A 141 8.00 -17.61 10.65
C SER A 141 9.00 -18.63 10.13
N VAL A 142 9.34 -19.62 10.97
CA VAL A 142 10.04 -20.82 10.52
C VAL A 142 9.22 -21.47 9.40
N ALA A 143 9.88 -21.93 8.36
CA ALA A 143 9.23 -22.52 7.21
C ALA A 143 8.45 -23.78 7.58
N ARG A 144 7.36 -24.03 6.85
CA ARG A 144 6.56 -25.25 6.98
C ARG A 144 7.42 -26.51 6.78
N HIS A 145 7.12 -27.56 7.53
CA HIS A 145 7.65 -28.90 7.28
C HIS A 145 6.56 -29.96 7.41
N ALA A 146 6.56 -30.89 6.46
CA ALA A 146 5.49 -31.85 6.28
C ALA A 146 4.11 -31.14 6.31
N ASN A 147 3.19 -31.62 7.14
CA ASN A 147 1.83 -31.10 7.21
C ASN A 147 1.62 -30.02 8.28
N ALA A 148 2.69 -29.50 8.89
CA ALA A 148 2.59 -28.54 9.99
C ALA A 148 3.26 -27.19 9.67
N PRO A 149 2.57 -26.05 9.90
CA PRO A 149 3.21 -24.74 9.91
C PRO A 149 4.38 -24.71 10.91
N GLY A 150 5.44 -24.00 10.56
CA GLY A 150 6.62 -23.89 11.42
C GLY A 150 6.40 -22.97 12.62
N PRO A 151 7.30 -23.03 13.63
CA PRO A 151 7.26 -22.16 14.78
C PRO A 151 7.24 -20.67 14.44
N MET A 152 6.54 -19.91 15.27
CA MET A 152 6.44 -18.46 15.13
C MET A 152 7.74 -17.76 15.50
N VAL A 153 7.88 -16.52 15.02
CA VAL A 153 8.96 -15.61 15.37
C VAL A 153 8.35 -14.26 15.72
N ALA A 154 8.90 -13.54 16.70
CA ALA A 154 8.58 -12.13 16.94
C ALA A 154 9.86 -11.30 16.97
N ALA A 155 9.76 -10.02 16.63
CA ALA A 155 10.87 -9.08 16.62
C ALA A 155 10.41 -7.66 16.94
N GLY A 156 11.24 -6.90 17.63
CA GLY A 156 10.97 -5.49 17.96
C GLY A 156 11.78 -4.99 19.14
N TRP A 157 11.37 -3.85 19.71
CA TRP A 157 11.98 -3.31 20.91
C TRP A 157 11.40 -3.91 22.18
N ILE A 158 12.26 -4.20 23.14
CA ILE A 158 11.90 -4.75 24.44
C ILE A 158 11.50 -3.59 25.36
N TYR A 159 10.27 -3.60 25.87
CA TYR A 159 9.76 -2.56 26.78
C TYR A 159 9.59 -3.03 28.21
N ASN A 160 9.41 -4.33 28.41
CA ASN A 160 9.24 -4.91 29.74
C ASN A 160 9.67 -6.36 29.76
N LYS A 161 10.01 -6.85 30.95
CA LYS A 161 10.23 -8.27 31.22
C LYS A 161 9.99 -8.60 32.69
N THR A 162 9.57 -9.81 32.95
CA THR A 162 9.50 -10.39 34.31
C THR A 162 10.39 -11.63 34.38
N GLY A 163 10.28 -12.43 35.44
CA GLY A 163 10.95 -13.74 35.51
C GLY A 163 10.43 -14.76 34.49
N SER A 164 9.24 -14.54 33.91
CA SER A 164 8.58 -15.50 33.01
C SER A 164 7.90 -14.86 31.79
N THR A 165 8.04 -13.56 31.59
CA THR A 165 7.45 -12.86 30.45
C THR A 165 8.40 -11.83 29.83
N ILE A 166 8.17 -11.53 28.55
CA ILE A 166 8.86 -10.48 27.80
C ILE A 166 7.86 -9.71 26.95
N THR A 167 7.98 -8.38 26.90
CA THR A 167 7.12 -7.49 26.12
C THR A 167 7.91 -6.84 25.01
N VAL A 168 7.44 -7.01 23.76
CA VAL A 168 8.11 -6.52 22.56
C VAL A 168 7.11 -5.74 21.69
N GLY A 169 7.57 -4.64 21.09
CA GLY A 169 6.77 -3.87 20.13
C GLY A 169 7.55 -2.81 19.38
N ASP A 170 6.83 -2.02 18.60
CA ASP A 170 7.38 -0.91 17.80
C ASP A 170 7.41 0.43 18.55
N GLY A 171 7.00 0.45 19.82
CA GLY A 171 6.99 1.65 20.65
C GLY A 171 5.90 2.66 20.31
N SER A 172 4.98 2.36 19.38
CA SER A 172 3.87 3.23 19.04
C SER A 172 2.88 3.31 20.20
N ILE A 173 2.80 4.48 20.82
CA ILE A 173 1.91 4.78 21.94
C ILE A 173 1.05 6.01 21.65
N VAL A 174 -0.26 5.89 21.86
CA VAL A 174 -1.21 6.96 21.65
C VAL A 174 -1.89 7.31 22.97
N THR A 175 -1.71 8.53 23.43
CA THR A 175 -2.16 8.99 24.76
C THR A 175 -3.37 9.91 24.69
N ALA A 176 -3.63 10.53 23.54
CA ALA A 176 -4.77 11.40 23.29
C ALA A 176 -5.20 11.28 21.83
N ASP A 177 -6.41 11.74 21.51
CA ASP A 177 -6.81 11.87 20.11
C ASP A 177 -6.33 13.18 19.49
N GLN A 178 -6.71 13.37 18.22
CA GLN A 178 -6.34 14.56 17.47
C GLN A 178 -6.87 15.88 18.06
N ALA A 179 -7.97 15.85 18.83
CA ALA A 179 -8.46 17.02 19.57
C ALA A 179 -7.79 17.23 20.94
N GLY A 180 -6.79 16.43 21.31
CA GLY A 180 -6.01 16.58 22.55
C GLY A 180 -6.66 16.02 23.81
N ARG A 181 -7.77 15.29 23.72
CA ARG A 181 -8.41 14.67 24.89
C ARG A 181 -7.71 13.35 25.20
N ALA A 182 -7.31 13.15 26.45
CA ALA A 182 -6.60 11.94 26.87
C ALA A 182 -7.46 10.67 26.70
N TYR A 183 -6.81 9.55 26.39
CA TYR A 183 -7.39 8.23 26.59
C TYR A 183 -7.23 7.83 28.05
N THR A 184 -8.24 7.13 28.61
CA THR A 184 -8.17 6.58 29.96
C THR A 184 -6.96 5.66 30.14
N THR A 185 -6.67 4.88 29.11
CA THR A 185 -5.49 4.02 29.03
C THR A 185 -4.77 4.32 27.72
N PRO A 186 -3.47 4.63 27.74
CA PRO A 186 -2.69 4.77 26.52
C PRO A 186 -2.79 3.52 25.65
N ILE A 187 -2.96 3.72 24.34
CA ILE A 187 -3.08 2.64 23.37
C ILE A 187 -1.67 2.28 22.89
N LYS A 188 -1.25 1.03 23.10
CA LYS A 188 0.00 0.48 22.59
C LYS A 188 -0.32 -0.46 21.43
N ARG A 189 -0.15 0.01 20.20
CA ARG A 189 -0.82 -0.60 19.03
C ARG A 189 -0.17 -1.89 18.54
N TYR A 190 1.15 -1.92 18.47
CA TYR A 190 1.93 -3.05 17.97
C TYR A 190 2.86 -3.59 19.06
N GLU A 191 2.32 -3.77 20.26
CA GLU A 191 3.03 -4.33 21.42
C GLU A 191 2.33 -5.58 21.92
N GLU A 192 3.11 -6.64 22.14
CA GLU A 192 2.63 -7.92 22.64
C GLU A 192 3.52 -8.40 23.81
N THR A 193 2.90 -9.11 24.76
CA THR A 193 3.61 -9.72 25.89
C THR A 193 3.52 -11.22 25.79
N TYR A 194 4.67 -11.87 25.86
CA TYR A 194 4.80 -13.31 25.65
C TYR A 194 5.28 -14.02 26.92
N THR A 195 4.83 -15.26 27.10
CA THR A 195 5.36 -16.15 28.13
C THR A 195 6.70 -16.73 27.66
N VAL A 196 7.69 -16.73 28.54
CA VAL A 196 9.02 -17.29 28.30
C VAL A 196 9.11 -18.66 28.96
N ALA A 197 9.60 -19.66 28.24
CA ALA A 197 9.83 -20.99 28.79
C ALA A 197 10.92 -20.94 29.88
N PRO A 198 10.82 -21.73 30.97
CA PRO A 198 11.82 -21.71 32.05
C PRO A 198 13.24 -22.05 31.59
N ASP A 199 13.37 -22.83 30.52
CA ASP A 199 14.60 -23.32 29.90
C ASP A 199 14.98 -22.55 28.63
N ALA A 200 14.30 -21.43 28.33
CA ALA A 200 14.57 -20.62 27.16
C ALA A 200 16.03 -20.17 27.09
N GLN A 201 16.65 -20.36 25.92
CA GLN A 201 18.03 -19.93 25.69
C GLN A 201 18.07 -18.43 25.38
N VAL A 202 18.95 -17.70 26.06
CA VAL A 202 19.08 -16.25 25.86
C VAL A 202 20.50 -15.94 25.42
N PHE A 203 20.65 -15.13 24.38
CA PHE A 203 21.93 -14.74 23.80
C PHE A 203 22.07 -13.23 23.73
N ASN A 204 23.23 -12.72 24.16
CA ASN A 204 23.69 -11.39 23.81
C ASN A 204 24.42 -11.47 22.47
N VAL A 205 23.84 -10.88 21.43
CA VAL A 205 24.38 -10.91 20.08
C VAL A 205 25.12 -9.62 19.80
N ASN A 206 26.44 -9.69 19.66
CA ASN A 206 27.26 -8.56 19.31
C ASN A 206 27.25 -8.35 17.79
N THR A 207 26.54 -7.32 17.33
CA THR A 207 26.35 -7.01 15.91
C THR A 207 27.57 -6.32 15.28
N ASP A 208 28.47 -5.74 16.08
CA ASP A 208 29.76 -5.23 15.61
C ASP A 208 30.73 -6.40 15.30
N ASP A 209 30.66 -7.46 16.10
CA ASP A 209 31.47 -8.67 15.98
C ASP A 209 30.73 -9.89 16.54
N TYR A 210 30.04 -10.61 15.66
CA TYR A 210 29.20 -11.76 16.04
C TYR A 210 29.96 -12.89 16.73
N SER A 211 31.28 -13.00 16.52
CA SER A 211 32.12 -13.98 17.20
C SER A 211 32.21 -13.73 18.72
N LYS A 212 31.94 -12.50 19.15
CA LYS A 212 31.89 -12.09 20.56
C LYS A 212 30.50 -12.24 21.20
N SER A 213 29.55 -12.87 20.51
CA SER A 213 28.22 -13.16 21.08
C SER A 213 28.33 -14.19 22.21
N THR A 214 27.54 -14.02 23.27
CA THR A 214 27.61 -14.86 24.47
C THR A 214 26.24 -15.38 24.90
N VAL A 215 26.25 -16.51 25.61
CA VAL A 215 25.08 -16.94 26.40
C VAL A 215 24.78 -15.90 27.46
N SER A 216 23.50 -15.70 27.76
CA SER A 216 22.98 -14.71 28.71
C SER A 216 21.78 -15.29 29.46
N THR A 217 21.06 -14.45 30.20
CA THR A 217 19.86 -14.83 30.95
C THR A 217 18.75 -13.81 30.72
N LEU A 218 17.49 -14.21 30.89
CA LEU A 218 16.36 -13.29 30.81
C LEU A 218 16.51 -12.13 31.81
N ALA A 219 17.11 -12.38 32.97
CA ALA A 219 17.40 -11.35 33.97
C ALA A 219 18.34 -10.26 33.42
N ALA A 220 19.33 -10.62 32.61
CA ALA A 220 20.34 -9.72 32.06
C ALA A 220 19.91 -8.94 30.80
N VAL A 221 18.80 -9.32 30.17
CA VAL A 221 18.30 -8.63 28.96
C VAL A 221 17.98 -7.16 29.27
N PRO A 222 18.56 -6.18 28.58
CA PRO A 222 18.18 -4.79 28.79
C PRO A 222 16.73 -4.53 28.38
N VAL A 223 16.07 -3.54 28.97
CA VAL A 223 14.80 -3.03 28.48
C VAL A 223 15.00 -1.61 27.96
N THR A 224 14.24 -1.23 26.94
CA THR A 224 14.19 0.16 26.47
C THR A 224 13.66 1.04 27.59
N ALA A 225 14.36 2.13 27.88
CA ALA A 225 14.14 2.90 29.10
C ALA A 225 12.71 3.43 29.25
N ASN A 226 12.10 3.87 28.14
CA ASN A 226 10.72 4.36 28.09
C ASN A 226 10.26 4.48 26.62
N TYR A 227 9.01 4.90 26.43
CA TYR A 227 8.39 5.09 25.11
C TYR A 227 8.72 6.45 24.45
N ASN A 228 9.40 7.37 25.15
CA ASN A 228 9.70 8.69 24.60
C ASN A 228 10.54 8.52 23.32
N TYR A 229 10.13 9.17 22.24
CA TYR A 229 10.83 9.14 20.96
C TYR A 229 12.28 9.66 21.08
N ALA A 230 12.58 10.54 22.03
CA ALA A 230 13.92 11.01 22.33
C ALA A 230 14.87 9.92 22.86
N THR A 231 14.31 8.78 23.33
CA THR A 231 15.11 7.60 23.67
C THR A 231 15.51 6.89 22.38
N THR A 232 16.68 7.26 21.86
CA THR A 232 17.17 6.80 20.55
C THR A 232 17.85 5.45 20.60
N ALA A 233 18.52 5.10 21.69
CA ALA A 233 19.07 3.76 21.89
C ALA A 233 17.96 2.85 22.45
N ARG A 234 17.50 1.88 21.63
CA ARG A 234 16.41 0.96 21.99
C ARG A 234 16.86 -0.48 21.90
N GLN A 235 16.56 -1.27 22.94
CA GLN A 235 16.96 -2.67 22.97
C GLN A 235 16.08 -3.48 22.03
N ALA A 236 16.66 -4.04 20.97
CA ALA A 236 15.95 -4.91 20.03
C ALA A 236 16.25 -6.40 20.31
N ALA A 237 15.30 -7.27 19.96
CA ALA A 237 15.50 -8.72 19.98
C ALA A 237 14.69 -9.46 18.91
N TYR A 238 15.12 -10.69 18.61
CA TYR A 238 14.29 -11.72 18.00
C TYR A 238 13.89 -12.76 19.04
N LEU A 239 12.66 -13.26 18.93
CA LEU A 239 12.08 -14.28 19.80
C LEU A 239 11.62 -15.46 18.94
N LEU A 240 12.04 -16.68 19.30
CA LEU A 240 11.54 -17.92 18.71
C LEU A 240 10.56 -18.59 19.68
N PHE A 241 9.44 -19.08 19.15
CA PHE A 241 8.44 -19.81 19.92
C PHE A 241 8.59 -21.33 19.77
N ASP A 242 8.05 -22.09 20.74
CA ASP A 242 7.97 -23.56 20.70
C ASP A 242 6.89 -24.10 19.75
N ASN A 243 6.01 -23.23 19.25
CA ASN A 243 4.83 -23.63 18.50
C ASN A 243 4.50 -22.65 17.37
N ASN A 244 3.57 -23.08 16.52
CA ASN A 244 3.10 -22.34 15.36
C ASN A 244 1.83 -21.51 15.66
N TYR A 245 1.36 -20.78 14.65
CA TYR A 245 0.25 -19.83 14.77
C TYR A 245 -1.08 -20.46 15.21
N GLN A 246 -1.28 -21.77 15.01
CA GLN A 246 -2.52 -22.46 15.38
C GLN A 246 -2.65 -22.61 16.90
N ASN A 247 -1.55 -22.57 17.63
CA ASN A 247 -1.51 -22.65 19.10
C ASN A 247 -0.88 -21.39 19.73
N ALA A 248 -1.02 -20.23 19.09
CA ALA A 248 -0.29 -19.03 19.46
C ALA A 248 -0.52 -18.58 20.92
N ALA A 249 -1.75 -18.72 21.42
CA ALA A 249 -2.12 -18.32 22.77
C ALA A 249 -1.40 -19.10 23.88
N ASN A 250 -0.96 -20.34 23.60
CA ASN A 250 -0.28 -21.21 24.56
C ASN A 250 1.23 -21.33 24.29
N ALA A 251 1.70 -20.78 23.17
CA ALA A 251 3.10 -20.87 22.77
C ALA A 251 4.00 -20.09 23.73
N LYS A 252 5.21 -20.62 23.94
CA LYS A 252 6.23 -20.02 24.81
C LYS A 252 7.46 -19.66 24.01
N VAL A 253 8.11 -18.58 24.40
CA VAL A 253 9.41 -18.19 23.84
C VAL A 253 10.48 -19.15 24.37
N VAL A 254 11.22 -19.77 23.46
CA VAL A 254 12.27 -20.78 23.74
C VAL A 254 13.67 -20.32 23.36
N ALA A 255 13.80 -19.29 22.53
CA ALA A 255 15.08 -18.62 22.30
C ALA A 255 14.90 -17.11 22.15
N ILE A 256 15.84 -16.35 22.71
CA ILE A 256 15.89 -14.89 22.68
C ILE A 256 17.28 -14.46 22.20
N TRP A 257 17.33 -13.69 21.13
CA TRP A 257 18.56 -13.04 20.65
C TRP A 257 18.38 -11.53 20.78
N TYR A 258 19.01 -10.92 21.80
CA TYR A 258 19.01 -9.47 21.94
C TYR A 258 20.32 -8.88 21.42
N PHE A 259 20.22 -7.74 20.73
CA PHE A 259 21.34 -7.19 19.97
C PHE A 259 22.09 -6.09 20.72
N THR A 260 23.42 -6.15 20.68
CA THR A 260 24.32 -5.10 21.15
C THR A 260 25.29 -4.68 20.02
N PRO A 261 25.63 -3.39 19.88
CA PRO A 261 24.99 -2.24 20.52
C PRO A 261 23.49 -2.16 20.20
N GLN A 262 22.76 -1.37 20.99
CA GLN A 262 21.32 -1.18 20.81
C GLN A 262 21.01 -0.56 19.45
N SER A 263 19.85 -0.92 18.89
CA SER A 263 19.32 -0.28 17.69
C SER A 263 19.10 1.21 17.93
N LYS A 264 19.30 2.02 16.88
CA LYS A 264 19.12 3.47 16.95
C LYS A 264 17.84 3.89 16.23
N THR A 265 17.02 4.71 16.88
CA THR A 265 15.89 5.41 16.23
C THR A 265 16.32 6.77 15.72
N ASP A 266 15.44 7.41 14.95
CA ASP A 266 15.69 8.74 14.40
C ASP A 266 15.46 9.88 15.41
N GLY A 267 14.98 9.57 16.61
CA GLY A 267 14.70 10.56 17.64
C GLY A 267 13.55 11.51 17.29
N LYS A 268 12.63 11.12 16.39
CA LYS A 268 11.50 11.95 15.96
C LYS A 268 10.16 11.45 16.48
N PRO A 269 9.20 12.35 16.79
CA PRO A 269 7.86 11.96 17.16
C PRO A 269 7.14 11.28 15.99
N VAL A 270 6.28 10.30 16.33
CA VAL A 270 5.40 9.59 15.41
C VAL A 270 3.96 9.95 15.72
N TRP A 271 3.11 10.02 14.69
CA TRP A 271 1.71 10.45 14.79
C TRP A 271 0.79 9.47 14.06
N ASP A 272 -0.47 9.39 14.47
CA ASP A 272 -1.49 8.63 13.74
C ASP A 272 -1.88 9.33 12.41
N VAL A 273 -1.55 10.60 12.24
CA VAL A 273 -1.71 11.33 10.98
C VAL A 273 -0.38 11.38 10.22
N PRO A 274 -0.40 11.60 8.89
CA PRO A 274 0.82 11.79 8.11
C PRO A 274 1.75 12.85 8.71
N THR A 275 3.05 12.66 8.52
CA THR A 275 4.04 13.68 8.89
C THR A 275 3.73 14.99 8.18
N GLN A 276 3.95 16.11 8.87
CA GLN A 276 3.59 17.46 8.38
C GLN A 276 2.10 17.70 8.13
N SER A 277 1.20 16.84 8.61
CA SER A 277 -0.24 17.07 8.51
C SER A 277 -0.64 18.39 9.19
N PRO A 278 -1.53 19.20 8.58
CA PRO A 278 -2.06 20.42 9.22
C PRO A 278 -2.72 20.17 10.57
N MET A 279 -3.19 18.95 10.84
CA MET A 279 -3.74 18.57 12.14
C MET A 279 -2.72 18.60 13.28
N LEU A 280 -1.42 18.78 12.98
CA LEU A 280 -0.34 18.92 13.96
C LEU A 280 -0.02 20.39 14.29
N ALA A 281 -0.64 21.36 13.60
CA ALA A 281 -0.30 22.77 13.73
C ALA A 281 -0.57 23.35 15.13
N ASP A 282 -1.57 22.82 15.85
CA ASP A 282 -1.93 23.23 17.20
C ASP A 282 -1.14 22.50 18.30
N LYS A 283 -0.26 21.54 17.94
CA LYS A 283 0.50 20.73 18.90
C LYS A 283 1.73 21.46 19.46
N GLY A 284 2.04 22.65 18.95
CA GLY A 284 3.13 23.48 19.42
C GLY A 284 4.51 23.05 18.91
N THR A 285 5.52 23.28 19.74
CA THR A 285 6.93 23.06 19.42
C THR A 285 7.47 21.83 20.11
N ASP A 286 8.15 20.98 19.36
CA ASP A 286 8.89 19.84 19.88
C ASP A 286 10.05 20.30 20.76
N PRO A 287 10.08 19.92 22.05
CA PRO A 287 11.14 20.31 22.96
C PRO A 287 12.51 19.69 22.63
N VAL A 288 12.57 18.64 21.79
CA VAL A 288 13.82 17.96 21.43
C VAL A 288 14.51 18.66 20.27
N SER A 289 13.80 18.91 19.16
CA SER A 289 14.36 19.55 17.97
C SER A 289 14.20 21.08 17.94
N GLY A 290 13.30 21.64 18.74
CA GLY A 290 12.92 23.06 18.68
C GLY A 290 12.03 23.44 17.50
N GLN A 291 11.61 22.46 16.67
CA GLN A 291 10.73 22.68 15.52
C GLN A 291 9.26 22.58 15.92
N THR A 292 8.37 23.29 15.23
CA THR A 292 6.92 23.03 15.34
C THR A 292 6.63 21.60 14.91
N TYR A 293 5.72 20.87 15.58
CA TYR A 293 5.45 19.48 15.23
C TYR A 293 5.00 19.28 13.77
N VAL A 294 4.23 20.22 13.22
CA VAL A 294 3.84 20.23 11.80
C VAL A 294 5.02 20.41 10.82
N ALA A 295 6.19 20.87 11.28
CA ALA A 295 7.38 21.01 10.43
C ALA A 295 8.28 19.77 10.44
N ILE A 296 8.09 18.86 11.41
CA ILE A 296 8.94 17.68 11.57
C ILE A 296 8.59 16.66 10.50
N ASN A 297 9.55 16.38 9.62
CA ASN A 297 9.49 15.27 8.67
C ASN A 297 10.12 14.01 9.28
N ALA A 298 9.30 12.98 9.53
CA ALA A 298 9.75 11.72 10.09
C ALA A 298 10.61 10.92 9.09
N THR A 299 11.53 10.09 9.59
CA THR A 299 12.43 9.30 8.73
C THR A 299 11.63 8.36 7.83
N GLY A 300 12.16 8.09 6.63
CA GLY A 300 11.51 7.21 5.66
C GLY A 300 11.37 5.77 6.19
N VAL A 301 10.27 5.13 5.85
CA VAL A 301 9.89 3.79 6.30
C VAL A 301 10.89 2.69 5.99
N SER A 302 11.68 2.82 4.90
CA SER A 302 12.68 1.82 4.55
C SER A 302 13.73 1.62 5.65
N ALA A 303 14.05 2.68 6.40
CA ALA A 303 14.98 2.64 7.54
C ALA A 303 14.25 2.63 8.90
N ALA A 304 13.02 3.13 8.94
CA ALA A 304 12.26 3.33 10.17
C ALA A 304 10.76 3.00 9.97
N PRO A 305 10.38 1.72 9.79
CA PRO A 305 9.00 1.35 9.39
C PRO A 305 7.93 1.74 10.43
N TYR A 306 8.27 1.84 11.71
CA TYR A 306 7.39 2.29 12.79
C TYR A 306 6.95 3.76 12.65
N THR A 307 7.65 4.57 11.85
CA THR A 307 7.38 6.02 11.75
C THR A 307 6.13 6.39 10.96
N ARG A 308 5.52 5.42 10.26
CA ARG A 308 4.26 5.63 9.54
C ARG A 308 3.09 4.88 10.13
N SER A 309 3.24 4.31 11.32
CA SER A 309 2.18 3.49 11.89
C SER A 309 0.89 4.29 12.14
N THR A 310 -0.25 3.66 11.84
CA THR A 310 -1.59 4.22 12.14
C THR A 310 -2.57 3.08 12.34
N GLU A 311 -3.62 3.34 13.12
CA GLU A 311 -4.72 2.40 13.26
C GLU A 311 -5.49 2.18 11.94
N PRO A 312 -6.03 0.98 11.74
CA PRO A 312 -6.96 0.70 10.66
C PRO A 312 -8.33 1.29 10.97
N PHE A 313 -9.18 1.36 9.95
CA PHE A 313 -10.56 1.77 10.13
C PHE A 313 -11.49 1.17 9.08
N GLU A 314 -12.75 1.00 9.49
CA GLU A 314 -13.82 0.55 8.63
C GLU A 314 -14.36 1.73 7.81
N MET A 315 -14.33 1.60 6.49
CA MET A 315 -14.85 2.62 5.57
C MET A 315 -16.31 2.36 5.19
N VAL A 316 -16.63 1.10 4.84
CA VAL A 316 -17.99 0.61 4.65
C VAL A 316 -18.18 -0.60 5.54
N LYS A 317 -19.23 -0.55 6.34
CA LYS A 317 -19.47 -1.54 7.39
C LYS A 317 -19.38 -2.97 6.87
N ASN A 318 -18.61 -3.81 7.55
CA ASN A 318 -18.41 -5.23 7.24
C ASN A 318 -17.84 -5.56 5.85
N THR A 319 -17.48 -4.56 5.03
CA THR A 319 -17.21 -4.78 3.60
C THR A 319 -15.92 -4.13 3.12
N LEU A 320 -15.61 -2.87 3.45
CA LEU A 320 -14.40 -2.18 3.00
C LEU A 320 -13.65 -1.59 4.21
N TYR A 321 -12.36 -1.94 4.32
CA TYR A 321 -11.49 -1.53 5.41
C TYR A 321 -10.21 -0.89 4.89
N TYR A 322 -9.76 0.15 5.58
CA TYR A 322 -8.40 0.67 5.47
C TYR A 322 -7.49 -0.10 6.42
N VAL A 323 -6.41 -0.68 5.89
CA VAL A 323 -5.41 -1.45 6.67
C VAL A 323 -3.97 -1.03 6.38
N GLY A 324 -3.78 0.07 5.62
CA GLY A 324 -2.48 0.65 5.30
C GLY A 324 -1.83 1.37 6.50
N ASP A 325 -0.78 2.12 6.20
CA ASP A 325 -0.08 2.99 7.15
C ASP A 325 -0.44 4.47 6.90
N ASN A 326 0.22 5.43 7.52
CA ASN A 326 -0.07 6.86 7.33
C ASN A 326 0.72 7.51 6.18
N GLU A 327 1.33 6.71 5.29
CA GLU A 327 2.00 7.13 4.04
C GLU A 327 1.42 6.40 2.82
N VAL A 328 1.35 5.06 2.85
CA VAL A 328 0.77 4.20 1.81
C VAL A 328 -0.51 3.55 2.31
N ALA A 329 -1.56 3.70 1.51
CA ALA A 329 -2.83 3.07 1.74
C ALA A 329 -2.81 1.61 1.27
N SER A 330 -3.56 0.77 2.00
CA SER A 330 -3.89 -0.59 1.59
C SER A 330 -5.31 -0.87 2.07
N TYR A 331 -6.08 -1.56 1.25
CA TYR A 331 -7.50 -1.80 1.49
C TYR A 331 -7.81 -3.29 1.53
N VAL A 332 -8.80 -3.67 2.32
CA VAL A 332 -9.37 -5.02 2.32
C VAL A 332 -10.86 -4.94 2.01
N LEU A 333 -11.28 -5.73 1.03
CA LEU A 333 -12.65 -5.92 0.63
C LEU A 333 -13.09 -7.33 1.04
N LYS A 334 -14.17 -7.42 1.82
CA LYS A 334 -14.85 -8.69 2.12
C LYS A 334 -16.01 -8.86 1.15
N ALA A 335 -15.77 -9.61 0.08
CA ALA A 335 -16.75 -9.87 -0.95
C ALA A 335 -17.58 -11.10 -0.60
N ASP A 336 -18.90 -10.93 -0.66
CA ASP A 336 -19.94 -11.91 -0.43
C ASP A 336 -20.76 -12.03 -1.73
N MET A 337 -20.74 -13.23 -2.32
CA MET A 337 -21.43 -13.52 -3.59
C MET A 337 -22.96 -13.53 -3.44
N GLY A 338 -23.48 -13.48 -2.22
CA GLY A 338 -24.90 -13.54 -1.89
C GLY A 338 -25.49 -14.94 -2.05
N THR A 339 -24.64 -15.97 -2.11
CA THR A 339 -25.07 -17.37 -2.22
C THR A 339 -25.13 -18.02 -0.83
N ALA A 340 -25.72 -19.22 -0.75
CA ALA A 340 -25.72 -19.99 0.49
C ALA A 340 -24.38 -20.67 0.79
N ASP A 341 -23.51 -20.79 -0.22
CA ASP A 341 -22.21 -21.44 -0.14
C ASP A 341 -21.11 -20.38 -0.09
N THR A 342 -20.58 -20.11 1.10
CA THR A 342 -19.55 -19.08 1.31
C THR A 342 -18.16 -19.48 0.79
N SER A 343 -18.03 -20.57 0.03
CA SER A 343 -16.74 -20.97 -0.55
C SER A 343 -16.34 -20.13 -1.78
N ASP A 344 -17.29 -19.41 -2.38
CA ASP A 344 -17.07 -18.48 -3.48
C ASP A 344 -16.70 -17.06 -3.01
N ASP A 345 -17.04 -16.69 -1.77
CA ASP A 345 -16.65 -15.45 -1.09
C ASP A 345 -15.15 -15.19 -1.17
N LYS A 346 -14.80 -13.90 -1.25
CA LYS A 346 -13.41 -13.44 -1.41
C LYS A 346 -13.03 -12.49 -0.30
N VAL A 347 -11.77 -12.57 0.11
CA VAL A 347 -11.11 -11.51 0.87
C VAL A 347 -10.03 -10.95 -0.03
N ILE A 348 -10.30 -9.78 -0.61
CA ILE A 348 -9.47 -9.15 -1.62
C ILE A 348 -8.66 -8.05 -0.93
N LYS A 349 -7.33 -8.12 -1.02
CA LYS A 349 -6.43 -7.09 -0.52
C LYS A 349 -5.90 -6.26 -1.69
N ILE A 350 -6.02 -4.94 -1.59
CA ILE A 350 -5.46 -3.98 -2.56
C ILE A 350 -4.14 -3.44 -2.00
N ASP A 351 -3.08 -3.62 -2.77
CA ASP A 351 -1.68 -3.33 -2.46
C ASP A 351 -1.15 -3.99 -1.17
N ALA A 352 0.18 -4.03 -1.06
CA ALA A 352 0.93 -4.68 0.01
C ALA A 352 1.74 -3.71 0.88
N GLY A 353 1.81 -2.42 0.55
CA GLY A 353 2.58 -1.47 1.34
C GLY A 353 4.09 -1.69 1.29
N TRP A 354 4.82 -1.07 2.21
CA TRP A 354 6.28 -1.02 2.22
C TRP A 354 6.96 -2.30 2.72
N PRO A 355 8.17 -2.64 2.23
CA PRO A 355 8.97 -3.71 2.81
C PRO A 355 9.24 -3.46 4.30
N ASN A 356 9.31 -4.53 5.10
CA ASN A 356 9.51 -4.50 6.55
C ASN A 356 8.36 -3.89 7.38
N SER A 357 7.24 -3.51 6.76
CA SER A 357 6.05 -2.99 7.45
C SER A 357 4.92 -4.02 7.61
N GLY A 358 5.12 -5.27 7.16
CA GLY A 358 4.10 -6.33 7.16
C GLY A 358 3.44 -6.55 8.52
N TYR A 359 4.23 -6.48 9.60
CA TYR A 359 3.74 -6.59 10.98
C TYR A 359 2.58 -5.62 11.30
N GLN A 360 2.62 -4.40 10.76
CA GLN A 360 1.59 -3.38 10.98
C GLN A 360 0.36 -3.69 10.14
N TYR A 361 0.53 -3.98 8.84
CA TYR A 361 -0.58 -4.26 7.94
C TYR A 361 -1.37 -5.50 8.38
N PHE A 362 -0.67 -6.56 8.78
CA PHE A 362 -1.30 -7.78 9.27
C PHE A 362 -2.00 -7.58 10.62
N LYS A 363 -1.42 -6.78 11.52
CA LYS A 363 -2.09 -6.41 12.77
C LYS A 363 -3.32 -5.54 12.51
N ASN A 364 -3.21 -4.62 11.58
CA ASN A 364 -4.31 -3.75 11.15
C ASN A 364 -5.48 -4.57 10.59
N MET A 365 -5.21 -5.63 9.82
CA MET A 365 -6.23 -6.59 9.40
C MET A 365 -6.85 -7.34 10.59
N GLU A 366 -6.04 -7.86 11.51
CA GLU A 366 -6.55 -8.55 12.71
C GLU A 366 -7.46 -7.64 13.55
N LEU A 367 -7.08 -6.38 13.75
CA LEU A 367 -7.87 -5.39 14.47
C LEU A 367 -9.22 -5.09 13.80
N MET A 368 -9.33 -5.30 12.49
CA MET A 368 -10.60 -5.25 11.74
C MET A 368 -11.33 -6.61 11.67
N GLY A 369 -10.85 -7.61 12.41
CA GLY A 369 -11.46 -8.94 12.44
C GLY A 369 -11.18 -9.79 11.19
N VAL A 370 -10.13 -9.46 10.43
CA VAL A 370 -9.72 -10.21 9.24
C VAL A 370 -8.42 -10.95 9.55
N ASP A 371 -8.39 -12.27 9.37
CA ASP A 371 -7.13 -13.01 9.37
C ASP A 371 -6.39 -12.73 8.06
N PRO A 372 -5.17 -12.18 8.06
CA PRO A 372 -4.33 -12.06 6.87
C PRO A 372 -4.24 -13.33 6.02
N ARG A 373 -4.39 -14.51 6.64
CA ARG A 373 -4.37 -15.81 5.95
C ARG A 373 -5.69 -16.20 5.31
N SER A 374 -6.73 -15.38 5.42
CA SER A 374 -8.00 -15.59 4.70
C SER A 374 -8.02 -14.86 3.37
N VAL A 375 -7.01 -14.05 3.05
CA VAL A 375 -6.91 -13.35 1.76
C VAL A 375 -6.86 -14.36 0.64
N THR A 376 -7.83 -14.27 -0.26
CA THR A 376 -7.93 -15.12 -1.45
C THR A 376 -7.16 -14.51 -2.61
N ASP A 377 -7.15 -13.17 -2.69
CA ASP A 377 -6.60 -12.41 -3.81
C ASP A 377 -5.85 -11.16 -3.32
N LEU A 378 -4.60 -11.00 -3.76
CA LEU A 378 -3.80 -9.79 -3.57
C LEU A 378 -3.68 -9.06 -4.93
N TRP A 379 -4.19 -7.85 -4.99
CA TRP A 379 -4.24 -7.01 -6.19
C TRP A 379 -3.23 -5.88 -6.07
N LEU A 380 -2.19 -5.92 -6.91
CA LEU A 380 -1.17 -4.89 -7.00
C LEU A 380 -1.55 -3.87 -8.07
N THR A 381 -1.43 -2.59 -7.73
CA THR A 381 -1.88 -1.50 -8.59
C THR A 381 -0.80 -1.03 -9.56
N HIS A 382 0.47 -1.07 -9.13
CA HIS A 382 1.64 -0.78 -9.95
C HIS A 382 2.94 -1.39 -9.38
N GLY A 383 4.01 -1.32 -10.17
CA GLY A 383 5.30 -1.97 -9.94
C GLY A 383 6.32 -1.20 -9.07
N HIS A 384 5.91 -0.38 -8.10
CA HIS A 384 6.84 0.22 -7.14
C HIS A 384 6.80 -0.45 -5.76
N GLY A 385 7.97 -0.51 -5.11
CA GLY A 385 8.22 -1.34 -3.92
C GLY A 385 7.42 -0.94 -2.68
N ASP A 386 6.92 0.28 -2.63
CA ASP A 386 6.00 0.77 -1.62
C ASP A 386 4.58 0.22 -1.77
N HIS A 387 4.22 -0.39 -2.91
CA HIS A 387 2.92 -1.00 -3.14
C HIS A 387 2.95 -2.52 -3.20
N TYR A 388 4.10 -3.14 -3.48
CA TYR A 388 4.26 -4.61 -3.45
C TYR A 388 5.14 -5.12 -2.30
N GLY A 389 5.69 -4.23 -1.47
CA GLY A 389 6.83 -4.50 -0.59
C GLY A 389 6.67 -5.67 0.37
N THR A 390 5.46 -5.93 0.89
CA THR A 390 5.19 -7.10 1.74
C THR A 390 4.49 -8.24 1.02
N ALA A 391 4.33 -8.19 -0.30
CA ALA A 391 3.61 -9.22 -1.06
C ALA A 391 4.32 -10.57 -0.97
N VAL A 392 5.66 -10.60 -1.06
CA VAL A 392 6.45 -11.83 -0.88
C VAL A 392 6.34 -12.36 0.55
N GLU A 393 6.35 -11.49 1.55
CA GLU A 393 6.15 -11.89 2.95
C GLU A 393 4.76 -12.52 3.16
N HIS A 394 3.72 -11.93 2.59
CA HIS A 394 2.34 -12.44 2.65
C HIS A 394 2.22 -13.80 1.94
N LEU A 395 2.78 -13.93 0.73
CA LEU A 395 2.82 -15.21 0.00
C LEU A 395 3.52 -16.30 0.81
N LYS A 396 4.67 -16.00 1.42
CA LYS A 396 5.39 -16.95 2.29
C LYS A 396 4.56 -17.33 3.51
N MET A 397 3.85 -16.38 4.12
CA MET A 397 2.93 -16.66 5.24
C MET A 397 1.80 -17.61 4.81
N MET A 398 1.26 -17.46 3.60
CA MET A 398 0.25 -18.36 3.03
C MET A 398 0.82 -19.76 2.79
N ASP A 399 1.99 -19.85 2.15
CA ASP A 399 2.68 -21.12 1.89
C ASP A 399 2.98 -21.88 3.20
N ASN A 400 3.44 -21.15 4.23
CA ASN A 400 3.69 -21.68 5.56
C ASN A 400 2.42 -22.18 6.25
N ALA A 401 1.29 -21.53 6.02
CA ALA A 401 -0.02 -21.97 6.51
C ALA A 401 -0.63 -23.10 5.66
N GLY A 402 -0.03 -23.44 4.52
CA GLY A 402 -0.57 -24.39 3.56
C GLY A 402 -1.77 -23.91 2.79
N LYS A 403 -1.87 -22.58 2.62
CA LYS A 403 -2.94 -21.91 1.89
C LYS A 403 -2.40 -21.33 0.60
N THR A 404 -3.30 -21.09 -0.34
CA THR A 404 -3.00 -20.42 -1.61
C THR A 404 -3.61 -19.02 -1.62
N MET A 405 -3.01 -18.15 -2.42
CA MET A 405 -3.48 -16.79 -2.67
C MET A 405 -3.18 -16.46 -4.13
N ASN A 406 -4.15 -15.89 -4.84
CA ASN A 406 -3.90 -15.36 -6.17
C ASN A 406 -3.16 -14.04 -6.08
N LEU A 407 -2.16 -13.86 -6.94
CA LEU A 407 -1.46 -12.60 -7.09
C LEU A 407 -1.84 -11.99 -8.45
N TRP A 408 -2.49 -10.83 -8.37
CA TRP A 408 -2.92 -10.03 -9.50
C TRP A 408 -2.01 -8.81 -9.67
N ALA A 409 -1.63 -8.51 -10.90
CA ALA A 409 -0.87 -7.30 -11.25
C ALA A 409 -1.14 -6.91 -12.71
N SER A 410 -0.72 -5.72 -13.13
CA SER A 410 -0.72 -5.39 -14.55
C SER A 410 0.33 -6.20 -15.29
N LYS A 411 -0.02 -6.65 -16.49
CA LYS A 411 0.93 -7.34 -17.36
C LYS A 411 2.08 -6.41 -17.74
N GLU A 412 1.78 -5.13 -17.88
CA GLU A 412 2.69 -4.09 -18.31
C GLU A 412 3.77 -3.77 -17.27
N ASP A 413 3.49 -3.85 -15.96
CA ASP A 413 4.53 -3.69 -14.94
C ASP A 413 5.33 -4.96 -14.68
N VAL A 414 4.72 -6.14 -14.87
CA VAL A 414 5.41 -7.43 -14.68
C VAL A 414 6.25 -7.79 -15.91
N ILE A 415 5.67 -7.83 -17.11
CA ILE A 415 6.32 -8.33 -18.33
C ILE A 415 6.81 -7.20 -19.24
N GLY A 416 6.24 -6.00 -19.11
CA GLY A 416 6.50 -4.87 -20.01
C GLY A 416 5.42 -4.70 -21.08
N VAL A 417 5.43 -3.54 -21.74
CA VAL A 417 4.47 -3.22 -22.81
C VAL A 417 5.02 -3.77 -24.13
N LYS A 418 4.37 -4.83 -24.64
CA LYS A 418 4.69 -5.45 -25.94
C LYS A 418 3.77 -4.99 -27.08
N GLY A 419 2.64 -4.39 -26.73
CA GLY A 419 1.71 -3.79 -27.68
C GLY A 419 0.54 -3.12 -26.98
N ASP A 420 -0.32 -2.45 -27.75
CA ASP A 420 -1.55 -1.80 -27.28
C ASP A 420 -2.79 -2.47 -27.89
N LEU A 421 -3.96 -1.93 -27.58
CA LEU A 421 -5.24 -2.38 -28.12
C LEU A 421 -5.36 -2.18 -29.65
N GLN A 422 -4.51 -1.34 -30.24
CA GLN A 422 -4.49 -1.08 -31.67
C GLN A 422 -3.59 -2.03 -32.47
N GLY A 423 -2.73 -2.79 -31.78
CA GLY A 423 -1.76 -3.68 -32.41
C GLY A 423 -0.45 -2.99 -32.80
N ASN A 424 -0.19 -1.79 -32.28
CA ASN A 424 1.15 -1.22 -32.29
C ASN A 424 2.04 -2.07 -31.38
N VAL A 425 3.33 -2.19 -31.71
CA VAL A 425 4.28 -3.07 -30.99
C VAL A 425 5.39 -2.21 -30.38
N TRP A 426 5.75 -2.54 -29.14
CA TRP A 426 6.87 -1.92 -28.42
C TRP A 426 7.70 -2.95 -27.69
N ASP A 427 8.87 -2.51 -27.22
CA ASP A 427 9.73 -3.27 -26.31
C ASP A 427 10.04 -2.43 -25.07
N ILE A 428 9.00 -2.06 -24.34
CA ILE A 428 9.15 -1.26 -23.11
C ILE A 428 9.26 -2.22 -21.92
N PRO A 429 10.30 -2.09 -21.06
CA PRO A 429 10.43 -2.91 -19.87
C PRO A 429 9.34 -2.60 -18.85
N GLY A 430 8.97 -3.61 -18.04
CA GLY A 430 8.06 -3.41 -16.92
C GLY A 430 8.70 -2.61 -15.78
N ALA A 431 7.88 -2.04 -14.89
CA ALA A 431 8.39 -1.31 -13.72
C ALA A 431 8.87 -2.21 -12.59
N LEU A 432 8.34 -3.44 -12.49
CA LEU A 432 8.79 -4.38 -11.47
C LEU A 432 10.27 -4.71 -11.74
N PRO A 433 11.20 -4.55 -10.77
CA PRO A 433 12.60 -4.84 -11.01
C PRO A 433 12.84 -6.31 -11.40
N ASP A 434 13.89 -6.58 -12.18
CA ASP A 434 14.28 -7.96 -12.56
C ASP A 434 14.65 -8.82 -11.33
N THR A 435 15.08 -8.16 -10.25
CA THR A 435 15.39 -8.81 -8.97
C THR A 435 14.16 -9.36 -8.25
N GLU A 436 12.95 -8.91 -8.59
CA GLU A 436 11.69 -9.38 -7.98
C GLU A 436 11.20 -10.70 -8.61
N THR A 437 12.07 -11.70 -8.63
CA THR A 437 11.85 -12.98 -9.31
C THR A 437 10.67 -13.76 -8.73
N VAL A 438 10.45 -13.70 -7.42
CA VAL A 438 9.32 -14.38 -6.75
C VAL A 438 7.98 -13.80 -7.20
N LEU A 439 7.85 -12.47 -7.21
CA LEU A 439 6.61 -11.81 -7.65
C LEU A 439 6.32 -12.10 -9.12
N ARG A 440 7.34 -12.03 -9.97
CA ARG A 440 7.24 -12.37 -11.40
C ARG A 440 6.76 -13.81 -11.60
N ALA A 441 7.35 -14.76 -10.88
CA ALA A 441 7.00 -16.18 -10.99
C ALA A 441 5.62 -16.52 -10.37
N ARG A 442 5.19 -15.78 -9.35
CA ARG A 442 3.95 -16.05 -8.60
C ARG A 442 2.75 -15.23 -9.09
N THR A 443 2.96 -14.21 -9.93
CA THR A 443 1.85 -13.49 -10.56
C THR A 443 1.13 -14.44 -11.50
N ASN A 444 -0.07 -14.85 -11.11
CA ASN A 444 -0.85 -15.87 -11.81
C ASN A 444 -2.07 -15.28 -12.52
N ASN A 445 -2.40 -14.01 -12.28
CA ASN A 445 -3.48 -13.32 -12.95
C ASN A 445 -3.05 -11.93 -13.42
N PHE A 446 -3.47 -11.57 -14.62
CA PHE A 446 -3.34 -10.23 -15.18
C PHE A 446 -4.72 -9.61 -15.35
N TYR A 447 -4.81 -8.29 -15.23
CA TYR A 447 -6.09 -7.59 -15.34
C TYR A 447 -6.64 -7.60 -16.77
N GLU A 448 -7.95 -7.74 -16.85
CA GLU A 448 -8.76 -7.36 -17.99
C GLU A 448 -9.27 -5.94 -17.72
N TYR A 449 -8.81 -4.99 -18.54
CA TYR A 449 -9.15 -3.59 -18.35
C TYR A 449 -10.58 -3.26 -18.76
N ASP A 450 -11.13 -2.21 -18.15
CA ASP A 450 -12.43 -1.61 -18.45
C ASP A 450 -13.63 -2.56 -18.29
N LYS A 451 -13.46 -3.60 -17.47
CA LYS A 451 -14.51 -4.58 -17.11
C LYS A 451 -14.70 -4.65 -15.60
N TRP A 452 -15.96 -4.86 -15.20
CA TRP A 452 -16.30 -5.14 -13.81
C TRP A 452 -16.04 -6.62 -13.50
N TYR A 453 -15.16 -6.85 -12.54
CA TYR A 453 -15.09 -8.09 -11.77
C TYR A 453 -16.19 -8.05 -10.72
N ASP A 454 -17.20 -8.90 -10.86
CA ASP A 454 -18.37 -8.95 -9.99
C ASP A 454 -18.21 -10.04 -8.92
N TYR A 455 -18.15 -9.62 -7.66
CA TYR A 455 -18.06 -10.49 -6.49
C TYR A 455 -19.28 -10.28 -5.55
N GLY A 456 -20.46 -9.98 -6.12
CA GLY A 456 -21.70 -9.82 -5.37
C GLY A 456 -21.81 -8.45 -4.70
N ASN A 457 -21.56 -8.35 -3.40
CA ASN A 457 -21.62 -7.08 -2.66
C ASN A 457 -20.44 -6.13 -2.98
N VAL A 458 -19.40 -6.63 -3.68
CA VAL A 458 -18.23 -5.89 -4.12
C VAL A 458 -18.05 -6.10 -5.62
N GLN A 459 -17.80 -5.02 -6.35
CA GLN A 459 -17.40 -5.07 -7.75
C GLN A 459 -16.16 -4.20 -7.95
N ILE A 460 -15.20 -4.68 -8.74
CA ILE A 460 -13.95 -3.97 -9.00
C ILE A 460 -13.81 -3.77 -10.50
N MET A 461 -13.58 -2.54 -10.97
CA MET A 461 -13.16 -2.28 -12.34
C MET A 461 -11.69 -1.85 -12.32
N VAL A 462 -10.87 -2.40 -13.21
CA VAL A 462 -9.48 -1.98 -13.40
C VAL A 462 -9.36 -1.23 -14.71
N ILE A 463 -8.77 -0.05 -14.70
CA ILE A 463 -8.59 0.83 -15.86
C ILE A 463 -7.09 1.07 -16.04
N TRP A 464 -6.55 0.70 -17.19
CA TRP A 464 -5.14 0.95 -17.51
C TRP A 464 -4.92 2.43 -17.81
N ALA A 465 -4.15 3.13 -16.99
CA ALA A 465 -3.76 4.51 -17.29
C ALA A 465 -2.26 4.68 -17.01
N PRO A 466 -1.40 4.39 -18.00
CA PRO A 466 0.04 4.44 -17.81
C PRO A 466 0.52 5.87 -17.55
N GLY A 467 1.64 5.97 -16.84
CA GLY A 467 2.21 7.25 -16.46
C GLY A 467 3.29 7.06 -15.41
N HIS A 468 2.90 6.99 -14.15
CA HIS A 468 3.83 6.76 -13.02
C HIS A 468 4.70 5.52 -13.25
N THR A 469 4.07 4.43 -13.68
CA THR A 469 4.70 3.24 -14.26
C THR A 469 4.09 2.92 -15.63
N PRO A 470 4.74 2.09 -16.47
CA PRO A 470 4.14 1.62 -17.73
C PRO A 470 2.83 0.84 -17.56
N GLY A 471 2.65 0.20 -16.41
CA GLY A 471 1.47 -0.61 -16.08
C GLY A 471 0.63 -0.08 -14.93
N THR A 472 0.70 1.22 -14.64
CA THR A 472 -0.15 1.82 -13.61
C THR A 472 -1.62 1.55 -13.90
N THR A 473 -2.35 1.07 -12.88
CA THR A 473 -3.78 0.82 -12.95
C THR A 473 -4.56 1.70 -12.00
N ASN A 474 -5.74 2.09 -12.44
CA ASN A 474 -6.77 2.71 -11.61
C ASN A 474 -7.81 1.67 -11.29
N MET A 475 -8.44 1.79 -10.13
CA MET A 475 -9.50 0.89 -9.72
C MET A 475 -10.73 1.66 -9.28
N LEU A 476 -11.90 1.14 -9.62
CA LEU A 476 -13.16 1.55 -9.02
C LEU A 476 -13.64 0.43 -8.11
N PHE A 477 -13.88 0.74 -6.84
CA PHE A 477 -14.51 -0.20 -5.90
C PHE A 477 -15.96 0.18 -5.74
N ARG A 478 -16.86 -0.61 -6.33
CA ARG A 478 -18.29 -0.46 -6.15
C ARG A 478 -18.72 -1.39 -5.01
N VAL A 479 -19.04 -0.79 -3.87
CA VAL A 479 -19.24 -1.49 -2.60
C VAL A 479 -20.67 -1.29 -2.10
N LYS A 480 -21.36 -2.38 -1.78
CA LYS A 480 -22.72 -2.31 -1.23
C LYS A 480 -22.67 -1.94 0.24
N ASN A 481 -23.28 -0.81 0.59
CA ASN A 481 -23.48 -0.41 1.97
C ASN A 481 -24.57 -1.29 2.62
N PRO A 482 -24.26 -2.07 3.67
CA PRO A 482 -25.25 -2.94 4.30
C PRO A 482 -26.32 -2.16 5.07
N ALA A 483 -26.09 -0.87 5.40
CA ALA A 483 -27.06 -0.07 6.15
C ALA A 483 -28.31 0.28 5.32
N ASP A 484 -28.17 0.50 4.01
CA ASP A 484 -29.26 0.89 3.12
C ASP A 484 -29.39 0.02 1.85
N GLY A 485 -28.46 -0.93 1.65
CA GLY A 485 -28.41 -1.84 0.51
C GLY A 485 -27.96 -1.21 -0.80
N LYS A 486 -27.53 0.06 -0.81
CA LYS A 486 -27.10 0.78 -2.02
C LYS A 486 -25.61 0.61 -2.26
N PHE A 487 -25.21 0.67 -3.52
CA PHE A 487 -23.80 0.73 -3.88
C PHE A 487 -23.27 2.16 -3.80
N VAL A 488 -22.05 2.29 -3.28
CA VAL A 488 -21.21 3.48 -3.38
C VAL A 488 -19.93 3.13 -4.14
N ILE A 489 -19.36 4.09 -4.85
CA ILE A 489 -18.17 3.90 -5.69
C ILE A 489 -16.99 4.68 -5.12
N PHE A 490 -15.90 3.97 -4.82
CA PHE A 490 -14.62 4.56 -4.47
C PHE A 490 -13.69 4.56 -5.68
N GLY A 491 -13.07 5.70 -5.97
CA GLY A 491 -12.04 5.83 -7.00
C GLY A 491 -10.65 5.73 -6.40
N TYR A 492 -9.84 4.83 -6.95
CA TYR A 492 -8.46 4.58 -6.56
C TYR A 492 -7.53 4.83 -7.75
N HIS A 493 -6.59 5.77 -7.61
CA HIS A 493 -5.58 6.03 -8.63
C HIS A 493 -4.25 5.40 -8.20
N GLY A 494 -3.94 4.22 -8.73
CA GLY A 494 -2.82 3.40 -8.29
C GLY A 494 -1.47 3.78 -8.87
N GLY A 495 -1.21 5.05 -9.17
CA GLY A 495 0.09 5.52 -9.61
C GLY A 495 0.06 7.02 -9.83
N TYR A 496 -0.16 7.76 -8.75
CA TYR A 496 -0.48 9.18 -8.74
C TYR A 496 0.75 10.09 -8.54
N GLY A 497 1.91 9.50 -8.25
CA GLY A 497 3.17 10.22 -8.03
C GLY A 497 3.78 10.75 -9.33
N VAL A 498 4.36 11.96 -9.29
CA VAL A 498 5.11 12.53 -10.43
C VAL A 498 6.58 12.07 -10.47
N ASN A 499 7.01 11.19 -9.56
CA ASN A 499 8.38 10.69 -9.49
C ASN A 499 8.76 10.01 -10.81
N GLY A 500 9.87 10.46 -11.40
CA GLY A 500 10.31 10.00 -12.74
C GLY A 500 9.59 10.68 -13.91
N LEU A 501 8.64 11.58 -13.64
CA LEU A 501 7.88 12.35 -14.62
C LEU A 501 8.07 13.86 -14.47
N ASN A 502 8.98 14.36 -13.63
CA ASN A 502 9.17 15.80 -13.36
C ASN A 502 9.55 16.60 -14.63
N SER A 503 10.33 15.99 -15.52
CA SER A 503 10.79 16.57 -16.79
C SER A 503 10.82 15.52 -17.90
N PRO A 504 10.72 15.92 -19.18
CA PRO A 504 10.80 14.96 -20.28
C PRO A 504 12.20 14.34 -20.40
N THR A 505 12.25 13.04 -20.64
CA THR A 505 13.43 12.22 -20.92
C THR A 505 13.11 11.24 -22.06
N PRO A 506 14.12 10.62 -22.70
CA PRO A 506 13.89 9.61 -23.74
C PRO A 506 12.88 8.52 -23.31
N ALA A 507 13.00 8.04 -22.08
CA ALA A 507 12.23 6.90 -21.55
C ALA A 507 10.87 7.26 -20.94
N ASN A 508 10.54 8.55 -20.74
CA ASN A 508 9.29 8.95 -20.07
C ASN A 508 8.34 9.79 -20.93
N GLY A 509 8.73 10.15 -22.16
CA GLY A 509 7.93 11.04 -23.00
C GLY A 509 6.49 10.57 -23.16
N TRP A 510 6.30 9.34 -23.64
CA TRP A 510 4.97 8.76 -23.79
C TRP A 510 4.22 8.70 -22.45
N ARG A 511 4.87 8.26 -21.37
CA ARG A 511 4.29 8.18 -20.02
C ARG A 511 3.76 9.53 -19.55
N ARG A 512 4.44 10.64 -19.83
CA ARG A 512 3.98 11.98 -19.46
C ARG A 512 2.68 12.36 -20.17
N LEU A 513 2.57 12.08 -21.47
CA LEU A 513 1.33 12.30 -22.24
C LEU A 513 0.21 11.38 -21.74
N SER A 514 0.52 10.10 -21.51
CA SER A 514 -0.45 9.12 -21.01
C SER A 514 -0.93 9.46 -19.60
N PHE A 515 -0.06 10.02 -18.76
CA PHE A 515 -0.42 10.46 -17.42
C PHE A 515 -1.42 11.62 -17.47
N GLN A 516 -1.15 12.65 -18.29
CA GLN A 516 -2.12 13.74 -18.52
C GLN A 516 -3.44 13.21 -19.10
N HIS A 517 -3.36 12.32 -20.10
CA HIS A 517 -4.53 11.73 -20.73
C HIS A 517 -5.35 10.91 -19.73
N GLY A 518 -4.71 10.05 -18.93
CA GLY A 518 -5.35 9.18 -17.95
C GLY A 518 -6.19 9.94 -16.93
N PHE A 519 -5.67 11.05 -16.38
CA PHE A 519 -6.47 11.91 -15.52
C PHE A 519 -7.68 12.51 -16.23
N SER A 520 -7.47 13.01 -17.45
CA SER A 520 -8.54 13.60 -18.26
C SER A 520 -9.61 12.56 -18.57
N TYR A 521 -9.19 11.36 -18.98
CA TYR A 521 -10.04 10.22 -19.29
C TYR A 521 -10.89 9.84 -18.09
N LEU A 522 -10.29 9.58 -16.93
CA LEU A 522 -11.01 9.24 -15.70
C LEU A 522 -11.98 10.35 -15.29
N GLN A 523 -11.55 11.61 -15.28
CA GLN A 523 -12.46 12.75 -15.03
C GLN A 523 -13.62 12.79 -16.02
N ASN A 524 -13.45 12.25 -17.23
CA ASN A 524 -14.47 12.24 -18.28
C ASN A 524 -15.43 11.05 -18.21
N THR A 525 -14.91 9.85 -17.93
CA THR A 525 -15.60 8.57 -18.18
C THR A 525 -16.15 7.88 -16.95
N VAL A 526 -15.69 8.23 -15.74
CA VAL A 526 -16.14 7.58 -14.50
C VAL A 526 -16.99 8.51 -13.63
N ASP A 527 -17.93 7.91 -12.91
CA ASP A 527 -18.67 8.57 -11.82
C ASP A 527 -18.28 7.90 -10.51
N VAL A 528 -17.83 8.71 -9.56
CA VAL A 528 -17.19 8.26 -8.32
C VAL A 528 -17.76 9.07 -7.17
N ASP A 529 -18.19 8.38 -6.12
CA ASP A 529 -18.72 8.98 -4.91
C ASP A 529 -17.57 9.45 -4.01
N PHE A 530 -16.58 8.60 -3.75
CA PHE A 530 -15.56 8.86 -2.74
C PHE A 530 -14.14 8.57 -3.24
N VAL A 531 -13.17 9.22 -2.62
CA VAL A 531 -11.75 8.98 -2.89
C VAL A 531 -11.21 7.88 -1.98
N ALA A 532 -10.54 6.89 -2.58
CA ALA A 532 -9.68 5.94 -1.88
C ALA A 532 -8.24 6.16 -2.39
N PRO A 533 -7.42 6.98 -1.72
CA PRO A 533 -6.08 7.27 -2.24
C PRO A 533 -5.15 6.08 -2.10
N GLN A 534 -4.09 6.06 -2.91
CA GLN A 534 -2.97 5.13 -2.76
C GLN A 534 -1.92 5.63 -1.73
N HIS A 535 -1.80 6.95 -1.56
CA HIS A 535 -1.01 7.56 -0.49
C HIS A 535 -1.83 8.59 0.25
N THR A 536 -1.63 8.63 1.56
CA THR A 536 -2.30 9.57 2.48
C THR A 536 -1.86 11.02 2.27
N ASN A 537 -0.68 11.23 1.67
CA ASN A 537 -0.17 12.55 1.31
C ASN A 537 -0.69 13.08 -0.03
N GLN A 538 -1.64 12.37 -0.66
CA GLN A 538 -2.30 12.75 -1.91
C GLN A 538 -3.79 13.04 -1.72
N TYR A 539 -4.39 12.43 -0.70
CA TYR A 539 -5.73 12.74 -0.20
C TYR A 539 -5.79 12.40 1.30
N PRO A 540 -6.40 13.24 2.14
CA PRO A 540 -6.27 13.20 3.60
C PRO A 540 -7.12 12.11 4.28
N ILE A 541 -7.08 10.86 3.80
CA ILE A 541 -8.00 9.81 4.26
C ILE A 541 -7.81 9.47 5.75
N VAL A 542 -6.56 9.49 6.23
CA VAL A 542 -6.21 9.21 7.63
C VAL A 542 -6.58 10.39 8.53
N GLU A 543 -6.33 11.63 8.09
CA GLU A 543 -6.81 12.83 8.79
C GLU A 543 -8.33 12.86 8.92
N VAL A 544 -9.06 12.50 7.85
CA VAL A 544 -10.53 12.40 7.89
C VAL A 544 -10.97 11.42 8.97
N PHE A 545 -10.35 10.24 9.03
CA PHE A 545 -10.64 9.27 10.07
C PHE A 545 -10.29 9.78 11.48
N GLN A 546 -9.14 10.41 11.68
CA GLN A 546 -8.76 10.97 12.98
C GLN A 546 -9.70 12.10 13.42
N GLY A 547 -10.18 12.92 12.47
CA GLY A 547 -11.22 13.92 12.69
C GLY A 547 -12.55 13.30 13.12
N LEU A 548 -12.98 12.24 12.44
CA LEU A 548 -14.17 11.46 12.78
C LEU A 548 -14.07 10.81 14.16
N LYS A 549 -12.93 10.17 14.45
CA LYS A 549 -12.66 9.51 15.74
C LYS A 549 -12.73 10.51 16.89
N ALA A 550 -12.15 11.70 16.69
CA ALA A 550 -12.27 12.78 17.64
C ALA A 550 -13.74 13.18 17.81
N TYR A 551 -14.47 13.47 16.73
CA TYR A 551 -15.88 13.84 16.81
C TYR A 551 -16.71 12.81 17.60
N ASN A 552 -16.57 11.51 17.29
CA ASN A 552 -17.33 10.43 17.91
C ASN A 552 -17.00 10.20 19.39
N ARG A 553 -15.78 10.53 19.83
CA ARG A 553 -15.39 10.42 21.24
C ARG A 553 -15.83 11.63 22.07
N ASP A 554 -16.34 12.68 21.45
CA ASP A 554 -16.86 13.83 22.20
C ASP A 554 -18.13 13.43 22.95
N PRO A 555 -18.17 13.58 24.28
CA PRO A 555 -19.40 13.36 25.04
C PRO A 555 -20.59 14.16 24.49
N ALA A 556 -20.36 15.33 23.89
CA ALA A 556 -21.39 16.13 23.23
C ALA A 556 -22.04 15.42 22.02
N ASN A 557 -21.32 14.48 21.40
CA ASN A 557 -21.74 13.76 20.20
C ASN A 557 -22.10 12.29 20.47
N ALA A 558 -22.12 11.84 21.72
CA ALA A 558 -22.34 10.43 22.08
C ALA A 558 -23.63 9.82 21.50
N ASN A 559 -24.66 10.63 21.28
CA ASN A 559 -25.96 10.21 20.74
C ASN A 559 -26.09 10.40 19.21
N LYS A 560 -25.02 10.84 18.54
CA LYS A 560 -24.99 11.13 17.09
C LYS A 560 -23.67 10.65 16.47
N PRO A 561 -23.28 9.37 16.64
CA PRO A 561 -22.06 8.87 16.03
C PRO A 561 -22.18 8.94 14.50
N LEU A 562 -21.09 9.36 13.87
CA LEU A 562 -20.94 9.38 12.42
C LEU A 562 -20.13 8.16 11.96
N THR A 563 -20.33 7.76 10.72
CA THR A 563 -19.54 6.74 10.03
C THR A 563 -18.49 7.39 9.12
N MET A 564 -17.59 6.59 8.54
CA MET A 564 -16.63 7.09 7.56
C MET A 564 -17.31 7.67 6.32
N LEU A 565 -18.46 7.11 5.91
CA LEU A 565 -19.25 7.64 4.79
C LEU A 565 -19.84 9.03 5.10
N ASP A 566 -20.16 9.32 6.36
CA ASP A 566 -20.63 10.66 6.78
C ASP A 566 -19.47 11.67 6.88
N ALA A 567 -18.25 11.19 7.18
CA ALA A 567 -17.06 12.01 7.28
C ALA A 567 -16.50 12.41 5.91
N LEU A 568 -16.61 11.50 4.93
CA LEU A 568 -16.20 11.73 3.56
C LEU A 568 -17.19 12.64 2.81
N THR A 569 -16.68 13.42 1.87
CA THR A 569 -17.51 14.27 1.01
C THR A 569 -17.44 13.81 -0.44
N THR A 570 -18.58 13.76 -1.13
CA THR A 570 -18.60 13.36 -2.54
C THR A 570 -18.25 14.49 -3.51
N LYS A 571 -18.60 15.72 -3.12
CA LYS A 571 -18.34 16.95 -3.88
C LYS A 571 -17.44 17.87 -3.06
N VAL A 572 -16.61 18.63 -3.76
CA VAL A 572 -15.83 19.70 -3.15
C VAL A 572 -16.80 20.74 -2.59
N PHE A 573 -16.76 20.96 -1.28
CA PHE A 573 -17.75 21.75 -0.54
C PHE A 573 -17.91 23.19 -1.10
N ASP A 574 -16.78 23.86 -1.37
CA ASP A 574 -16.74 25.24 -1.86
C ASP A 574 -16.83 25.35 -3.40
N SER A 575 -16.98 24.24 -4.12
CA SER A 575 -17.14 24.26 -5.58
C SER A 575 -18.37 25.08 -5.98
N PRO A 576 -18.35 25.84 -7.10
CA PRO A 576 -19.56 26.47 -7.58
C PRO A 576 -20.59 25.44 -8.01
N ALA A 577 -21.86 25.86 -8.11
CA ALA A 577 -22.95 25.00 -8.53
C ALA A 577 -23.59 25.47 -9.84
N ILE A 578 -23.95 24.52 -10.71
CA ILE A 578 -24.77 24.75 -11.90
C ILE A 578 -26.06 23.98 -11.70
N GLY A 579 -27.20 24.67 -11.78
CA GLY A 579 -28.51 24.04 -11.55
C GLY A 579 -28.68 23.41 -10.17
N GLY A 580 -27.98 23.93 -9.15
CA GLY A 580 -27.98 23.41 -7.78
C GLY A 580 -26.97 22.30 -7.50
N THR A 581 -26.28 21.77 -8.53
CA THR A 581 -25.28 20.71 -8.36
C THR A 581 -23.87 21.27 -8.42
N LYS A 582 -23.05 20.92 -7.42
CA LYS A 582 -21.62 21.26 -7.38
C LYS A 582 -20.89 20.69 -8.59
N VAL A 583 -20.07 21.50 -9.24
CA VAL A 583 -19.40 21.15 -10.50
C VAL A 583 -18.35 20.06 -10.28
N THR A 584 -17.66 20.05 -9.14
CA THR A 584 -16.47 19.21 -8.92
C THR A 584 -16.70 18.14 -7.85
N THR A 585 -16.40 16.88 -8.18
CA THR A 585 -16.30 15.78 -7.20
C THR A 585 -14.96 15.81 -6.49
N GLU A 586 -14.86 15.26 -5.27
CA GLU A 586 -13.55 15.14 -4.60
C GLU A 586 -12.58 14.27 -5.40
N PHE A 587 -13.07 13.23 -6.08
CA PHE A 587 -12.24 12.42 -6.97
C PHE A 587 -11.74 13.20 -8.18
N ALA A 588 -12.61 13.95 -8.87
CA ALA A 588 -12.18 14.79 -9.99
C ALA A 588 -11.19 15.87 -9.55
N ASN A 589 -11.38 16.44 -8.35
CA ASN A 589 -10.45 17.38 -7.73
C ASN A 589 -9.08 16.73 -7.48
N GLN A 590 -9.06 15.52 -6.91
CA GLN A 590 -7.84 14.75 -6.75
C GLN A 590 -7.14 14.55 -8.09
N LEU A 591 -7.82 14.08 -9.14
CA LEU A 591 -7.20 13.90 -10.46
C LEU A 591 -6.65 15.23 -11.02
N GLU A 592 -7.36 16.35 -10.79
CA GLU A 592 -6.95 17.68 -11.26
C GLU A 592 -5.62 18.16 -10.65
N LYS A 593 -5.37 17.85 -9.37
CA LYS A 593 -4.10 18.19 -8.70
C LYS A 593 -2.89 17.71 -9.51
N ARG A 594 -2.95 16.52 -10.12
CA ARG A 594 -1.79 15.95 -10.84
C ARG A 594 -1.78 16.20 -12.31
N ARG A 595 -2.96 16.23 -12.92
CA ARG A 595 -3.07 16.70 -14.29
C ARG A 595 -2.48 18.10 -14.41
N SER A 596 -2.82 19.03 -13.50
CA SER A 596 -2.28 20.39 -13.52
C SER A 596 -0.75 20.43 -13.32
N VAL A 597 -0.19 19.59 -12.44
CA VAL A 597 1.26 19.50 -12.22
C VAL A 597 2.01 19.10 -13.48
N VAL A 598 1.57 18.05 -14.19
CA VAL A 598 2.25 17.59 -15.41
C VAL A 598 1.99 18.52 -16.61
N SER A 599 0.82 19.15 -16.68
CA SER A 599 0.38 19.89 -17.86
C SER A 599 0.83 21.34 -17.91
N TYR A 600 0.76 22.09 -16.81
CA TYR A 600 0.71 23.55 -16.87
C TYR A 600 1.96 24.26 -16.40
N LYS A 601 2.28 25.37 -17.07
CA LYS A 601 3.40 26.27 -16.76
C LYS A 601 3.37 26.82 -15.33
N ALA A 602 2.18 26.98 -14.74
CA ALA A 602 2.03 27.46 -13.38
C ALA A 602 2.80 26.58 -12.38
N SER A 603 2.83 25.27 -12.64
CA SER A 603 3.55 24.28 -11.82
C SER A 603 5.06 24.45 -11.90
N ASP A 604 5.60 24.83 -13.06
CA ASP A 604 7.04 25.12 -13.24
C ASP A 604 7.47 26.37 -12.45
N VAL A 605 6.57 27.34 -12.32
CA VAL A 605 6.78 28.56 -11.52
C VAL A 605 6.77 28.23 -10.03
N ALA A 606 5.82 27.39 -9.60
CA ALA A 606 5.69 26.95 -8.20
C ALA A 606 6.83 26.03 -7.76
N ASN A 607 7.31 25.17 -8.66
CA ASN A 607 8.45 24.30 -8.42
C ASN A 607 9.34 24.20 -9.67
N ARG A 608 10.50 24.87 -9.62
CA ARG A 608 11.43 24.99 -10.76
C ARG A 608 12.03 23.65 -11.23
N THR A 609 11.93 22.60 -10.42
CA THR A 609 12.35 21.24 -10.81
C THR A 609 11.36 20.60 -11.79
N TYR A 610 10.12 21.10 -11.84
CA TYR A 610 9.15 20.67 -12.83
C TYR A 610 9.38 21.35 -14.18
N LYS A 611 9.04 20.60 -15.22
CA LYS A 611 9.04 21.02 -16.62
C LYS A 611 7.76 20.45 -17.20
N SER A 612 6.71 21.26 -17.24
CA SER A 612 5.38 20.89 -17.69
C SER A 612 5.32 20.58 -19.19
N ILE A 613 4.25 19.91 -19.63
CA ILE A 613 4.00 19.66 -21.05
C ILE A 613 3.85 20.99 -21.81
N GLU A 614 3.17 21.98 -21.24
CA GLU A 614 2.98 23.29 -21.85
C GLU A 614 4.31 24.00 -22.20
N THR A 615 5.35 23.87 -21.37
CA THR A 615 6.63 24.58 -21.57
C THR A 615 7.73 23.73 -22.20
N SER A 616 7.72 22.43 -21.95
CA SER A 616 8.83 21.53 -22.27
C SER A 616 8.41 20.31 -23.07
N GLY A 617 7.11 20.08 -23.25
CA GLY A 617 6.62 18.85 -23.87
C GLY A 617 6.81 17.60 -22.98
N PRO A 618 6.85 16.41 -23.59
CA PRO A 618 6.75 16.17 -25.03
C PRO A 618 5.45 16.69 -25.61
N PHE A 619 5.49 17.12 -26.87
CA PHE A 619 4.28 17.41 -27.64
C PHE A 619 3.88 16.16 -28.43
N LYS A 620 2.58 16.05 -28.74
CA LYS A 620 2.06 14.99 -29.59
C LYS A 620 2.64 15.14 -31.01
N PRO A 621 3.11 14.05 -31.66
CA PRO A 621 3.66 14.09 -33.02
C PRO A 621 2.83 14.92 -34.00
N GLY A 622 3.48 15.88 -34.69
CA GLY A 622 2.82 16.78 -35.64
C GLY A 622 2.09 17.97 -35.01
N ARG A 623 2.11 18.11 -33.67
CA ARG A 623 1.48 19.21 -32.93
C ARG A 623 2.49 20.10 -32.20
N GLU A 624 3.78 19.99 -32.49
CA GLU A 624 4.86 20.73 -31.82
C GLU A 624 4.72 22.26 -31.96
N ALA A 625 4.09 22.71 -33.05
CA ALA A 625 3.76 24.12 -33.29
C ALA A 625 2.30 24.48 -32.94
N GLY A 626 1.52 23.53 -32.40
CA GLY A 626 0.06 23.60 -32.31
C GLY A 626 -0.61 23.32 -33.66
N LEU A 627 -1.95 23.31 -33.64
CA LEU A 627 -2.80 23.17 -34.83
C LEU A 627 -3.72 24.38 -34.95
N THR A 628 -3.91 24.91 -36.15
CA THR A 628 -4.81 26.04 -36.42
C THR A 628 -5.95 25.58 -37.30
N ASP A 629 -7.17 25.96 -36.92
CA ASP A 629 -8.41 25.67 -37.65
C ASP A 629 -8.54 24.20 -38.12
N ILE A 630 -8.16 23.27 -37.24
CA ILE A 630 -8.28 21.84 -37.49
C ILE A 630 -9.73 21.39 -37.33
N ARG A 631 -10.17 20.53 -38.24
CA ARG A 631 -11.48 19.90 -38.18
C ARG A 631 -11.49 18.85 -37.06
N ALA A 632 -12.56 18.82 -36.28
CA ALA A 632 -12.74 17.83 -35.23
C ALA A 632 -14.21 17.44 -35.08
N THR A 633 -14.46 16.22 -34.60
CA THR A 633 -15.81 15.73 -34.29
C THR A 633 -15.96 15.57 -32.78
N LEU A 634 -16.96 16.24 -32.21
CA LEU A 634 -17.26 16.17 -30.78
C LEU A 634 -17.94 14.83 -30.47
N LEU A 635 -17.39 14.04 -29.55
CA LEU A 635 -17.85 12.67 -29.27
C LEU A 635 -18.77 12.58 -28.05
N ASP A 636 -18.79 13.61 -27.22
CA ASP A 636 -19.71 13.77 -26.09
C ASP A 636 -20.27 15.20 -26.01
N SER A 637 -20.98 15.50 -24.92
CA SER A 637 -21.58 16.84 -24.69
C SER A 637 -20.65 17.77 -23.90
N GLY A 638 -19.41 17.34 -23.64
CA GLY A 638 -18.45 18.04 -22.79
C GLY A 638 -18.88 18.17 -21.33
N LYS A 639 -17.98 18.70 -20.50
CA LYS A 639 -18.22 19.07 -19.11
C LYS A 639 -17.33 20.23 -18.67
N ILE A 640 -17.75 20.93 -17.64
CA ILE A 640 -16.89 21.93 -16.98
C ILE A 640 -16.06 21.21 -15.91
N VAL A 641 -14.76 21.48 -15.91
CA VAL A 641 -13.81 21.07 -14.87
C VAL A 641 -13.34 22.33 -14.15
N GLN A 642 -13.39 22.32 -12.83
CA GLN A 642 -12.78 23.38 -12.00
C GLN A 642 -11.29 23.07 -11.82
N GLY A 643 -10.46 24.10 -11.74
CA GLY A 643 -9.08 23.94 -11.28
C GLY A 643 -9.02 23.37 -9.86
N PHE A 644 -7.86 22.85 -9.49
CA PHE A 644 -7.67 22.15 -8.23
C PHE A 644 -8.02 23.05 -7.03
N VAL A 645 -8.75 22.49 -6.06
CA VAL A 645 -9.08 23.12 -4.78
C VAL A 645 -8.27 22.43 -3.68
N GLY A 646 -7.36 23.18 -3.07
CA GLY A 646 -6.37 22.66 -2.13
C GLY A 646 -6.94 22.13 -0.81
N ALA A 647 -8.04 22.71 -0.32
CA ALA A 647 -8.72 22.23 0.88
C ALA A 647 -9.62 21.03 0.55
N GLN A 648 -9.07 19.82 0.71
CA GLN A 648 -9.74 18.57 0.39
C GLN A 648 -10.63 18.09 1.54
N ASN A 649 -11.72 17.39 1.23
CA ASN A 649 -12.66 16.79 2.18
C ASN A 649 -13.17 17.77 3.26
N LYS A 650 -13.52 18.99 2.85
CA LYS A 650 -14.09 19.99 3.75
C LYS A 650 -15.48 19.56 4.22
N ASN A 651 -15.60 19.25 5.52
CA ASN A 651 -16.84 18.77 6.13
C ASN A 651 -17.16 19.53 7.43
N PRO A 652 -18.01 20.56 7.38
CA PRO A 652 -18.41 21.35 8.55
C PRO A 652 -19.14 20.58 9.66
N ALA A 653 -19.61 19.36 9.40
CA ALA A 653 -20.22 18.53 10.44
C ALA A 653 -19.18 18.02 11.46
N ILE A 654 -17.90 17.99 11.10
CA ILE A 654 -16.80 17.55 11.95
C ILE A 654 -15.86 18.74 12.17
N PRO A 655 -15.71 19.25 13.42
CA PRO A 655 -14.95 20.47 13.68
C PRO A 655 -13.51 20.47 13.14
N LEU A 656 -12.79 19.35 13.25
CA LEU A 656 -11.42 19.22 12.74
C LEU A 656 -11.33 19.17 11.20
N LEU A 657 -12.46 19.01 10.50
CA LEU A 657 -12.55 18.97 9.03
C LEU A 657 -13.33 20.17 8.47
N ALA A 658 -13.76 21.11 9.31
CA ALA A 658 -14.66 22.20 8.91
C ALA A 658 -14.09 23.12 7.82
N ASN A 659 -12.75 23.18 7.73
CA ASN A 659 -12.02 23.96 6.72
C ASN A 659 -11.37 23.08 5.64
N GLY A 660 -11.56 21.76 5.68
CA GLY A 660 -10.83 20.80 4.86
C GLY A 660 -9.37 20.65 5.28
N ILE A 661 -8.67 19.73 4.62
CA ILE A 661 -7.25 19.46 4.85
C ILE A 661 -6.47 19.83 3.61
N VAL A 662 -5.46 20.69 3.80
CA VAL A 662 -4.51 21.09 2.76
C VAL A 662 -3.25 20.27 2.94
N VAL A 663 -2.99 19.32 2.05
CA VAL A 663 -1.81 18.47 2.17
C VAL A 663 -0.57 19.25 1.69
N PRO A 664 0.43 19.55 2.54
CA PRO A 664 1.50 20.49 2.21
C PRO A 664 2.63 19.88 1.38
N THR A 665 2.73 18.55 1.40
CA THR A 665 3.70 17.80 0.60
C THR A 665 3.26 17.75 -0.85
N ASP A 666 4.18 17.34 -1.72
CA ASP A 666 3.84 16.93 -3.07
C ASP A 666 3.33 18.08 -3.97
N SER A 667 4.23 19.06 -4.20
CA SER A 667 4.01 20.39 -4.78
C SER A 667 2.95 20.45 -5.90
N TYR A 668 2.07 21.45 -5.81
CA TYR A 668 0.97 21.70 -6.74
C TYR A 668 0.64 23.20 -6.79
N VAL A 669 -0.31 23.58 -7.66
CA VAL A 669 -0.89 24.92 -7.72
C VAL A 669 -2.35 24.84 -7.32
N ASP A 670 -2.75 25.66 -6.34
CA ASP A 670 -4.16 25.83 -5.96
C ASP A 670 -4.83 26.82 -6.94
N ASP A 671 -5.89 26.38 -7.61
CA ASP A 671 -6.59 27.13 -8.66
C ASP A 671 -8.12 27.01 -8.56
N PRO A 672 -8.74 27.36 -7.42
CA PRO A 672 -10.17 27.17 -7.20
C PRO A 672 -11.06 28.06 -8.10
N THR A 673 -10.47 29.05 -8.77
CA THR A 673 -11.19 30.01 -9.65
C THR A 673 -11.00 29.72 -11.14
N GLY A 674 -10.13 28.79 -11.50
CA GLY A 674 -9.92 28.37 -12.88
C GLY A 674 -11.01 27.43 -13.34
N PHE A 675 -11.42 27.57 -14.60
CA PHE A 675 -12.35 26.66 -15.24
C PHE A 675 -11.83 26.19 -16.59
N PHE A 676 -12.23 24.99 -16.97
CA PHE A 676 -11.92 24.39 -18.25
C PHE A 676 -13.17 23.73 -18.80
N VAL A 677 -13.32 23.71 -20.13
CA VAL A 677 -14.31 22.85 -20.78
C VAL A 677 -13.59 21.66 -21.37
N GLN A 678 -13.90 20.47 -20.88
CA GLN A 678 -13.33 19.20 -21.32
C GLN A 678 -14.34 18.44 -22.19
N VAL A 679 -13.86 17.77 -23.23
CA VAL A 679 -14.69 17.09 -24.22
C VAL A 679 -13.96 15.88 -24.82
N SER A 680 -14.67 14.79 -25.04
CA SER A 680 -14.15 13.69 -25.86
C SER A 680 -14.23 14.09 -27.32
N ILE A 681 -13.15 13.94 -28.08
CA ILE A 681 -13.03 14.53 -29.41
C ILE A 681 -12.19 13.66 -30.35
N ASP A 682 -12.64 13.55 -31.60
CA ASP A 682 -11.89 13.02 -32.73
C ASP A 682 -11.25 14.22 -33.47
N VAL A 683 -9.95 14.45 -33.26
CA VAL A 683 -9.19 15.50 -33.95
C VAL A 683 -8.68 14.95 -35.27
N GLN A 684 -9.10 15.57 -36.38
CA GLN A 684 -8.88 15.03 -37.72
C GLN A 684 -7.55 15.50 -38.33
N ASP A 685 -6.46 15.38 -37.57
CA ASP A 685 -5.11 15.62 -38.08
C ASP A 685 -4.52 14.35 -38.74
N THR A 686 -3.54 14.52 -39.63
CA THR A 686 -3.05 13.42 -40.45
C THR A 686 -1.84 12.68 -39.87
N VAL A 687 -1.34 13.11 -38.70
CA VAL A 687 -0.02 12.70 -38.18
C VAL A 687 -0.15 11.92 -36.88
N TYR A 688 -0.93 12.42 -35.93
CA TYR A 688 -1.03 11.84 -34.60
C TYR A 688 -1.96 10.63 -34.58
N LYS A 689 -1.48 9.52 -34.02
CA LYS A 689 -2.18 8.22 -34.01
C LYS A 689 -2.46 7.69 -32.60
N GLY A 690 -2.43 8.57 -31.60
CA GLY A 690 -2.64 8.20 -30.19
C GLY A 690 -1.45 7.52 -29.51
N TYR A 691 -0.23 7.67 -30.06
CA TYR A 691 1.00 7.15 -29.48
C TYR A 691 2.21 8.01 -29.87
N VAL A 692 3.32 7.84 -29.14
CA VAL A 692 4.63 8.40 -29.50
C VAL A 692 5.44 7.33 -30.25
N PRO A 693 5.89 7.58 -31.50
CA PRO A 693 6.68 6.61 -32.23
C PRO A 693 8.09 6.46 -31.62
N PRO A 694 8.70 5.27 -31.70
CA PRO A 694 10.11 5.10 -31.36
C PRO A 694 11.01 6.01 -32.19
N SER A 695 12.09 6.50 -31.60
CA SER A 695 13.04 7.43 -32.21
C SER A 695 12.43 8.76 -32.65
N PHE A 696 11.26 9.12 -32.11
CA PHE A 696 10.65 10.42 -32.37
C PHE A 696 11.45 11.53 -31.70
N ALA A 697 12.02 12.43 -32.50
CA ALA A 697 12.84 13.54 -32.03
C ALA A 697 12.09 14.87 -32.14
N GLN A 698 12.06 15.63 -31.05
CA GLN A 698 11.52 16.99 -31.04
C GLN A 698 12.31 17.89 -30.09
N ASN A 699 12.28 19.20 -30.36
CA ASN A 699 12.83 20.20 -29.47
C ASN A 699 11.96 20.32 -28.20
N SER A 700 12.59 20.31 -27.03
CA SER A 700 11.97 20.63 -25.74
C SER A 700 12.32 22.09 -25.37
N PRO A 701 11.40 23.05 -25.57
CA PRO A 701 11.72 24.46 -25.43
C PRO A 701 12.19 24.83 -24.02
N GLY A 702 11.48 24.38 -22.98
CA GLY A 702 11.86 24.67 -21.59
C GLY A 702 13.11 23.94 -21.09
N LEU A 703 13.69 23.03 -21.87
CA LEU A 703 15.01 22.45 -21.62
C LEU A 703 16.10 23.01 -22.55
N GLY A 704 15.72 23.68 -23.64
CA GLY A 704 16.65 24.16 -24.66
C GLY A 704 17.42 23.02 -25.36
N ALA A 705 16.80 21.85 -25.49
CA ALA A 705 17.44 20.65 -26.03
C ALA A 705 16.48 19.82 -26.89
N SER A 706 17.03 19.11 -27.88
CA SER A 706 16.28 18.07 -28.62
C SER A 706 16.31 16.75 -27.87
N ILE A 707 15.17 16.07 -27.79
CA ILE A 707 15.03 14.75 -27.15
C ILE A 707 14.50 13.78 -28.18
N THR A 708 15.16 12.63 -28.29
CA THR A 708 14.69 11.46 -29.03
C THR A 708 14.02 10.51 -28.05
N TYR A 709 12.73 10.20 -28.26
CA TYR A 709 11.94 9.37 -27.35
C TYR A 709 11.94 7.89 -27.76
N ASP A 710 11.87 7.02 -26.75
CA ASP A 710 11.83 5.56 -26.93
C ASP A 710 10.47 5.09 -27.50
N GLY A 711 9.44 5.92 -27.39
CA GLY A 711 8.08 5.66 -27.87
C GLY A 711 7.21 4.89 -26.87
N GLY A 712 5.90 4.89 -27.11
CA GLY A 712 4.91 4.19 -26.28
C GLY A 712 3.47 4.69 -26.49
N PRO A 713 2.47 3.96 -25.95
CA PRO A 713 1.06 4.23 -26.18
C PRO A 713 0.53 5.41 -25.35
N VAL A 714 -0.39 6.21 -25.89
CA VAL A 714 -1.05 7.31 -25.18
C VAL A 714 -2.56 7.08 -25.11
N GLU A 715 -3.36 7.62 -26.03
CA GLU A 715 -4.80 7.34 -26.12
C GLU A 715 -5.08 5.96 -26.70
N SER A 716 -4.11 5.36 -27.37
CA SER A 716 -4.24 4.03 -27.98
C SER A 716 -4.51 2.91 -26.97
N VAL A 717 -4.29 3.16 -25.68
CA VAL A 717 -4.61 2.24 -24.57
C VAL A 717 -6.11 2.09 -24.33
N HIS A 718 -6.95 3.01 -24.82
CA HIS A 718 -8.42 2.98 -24.70
C HIS A 718 -9.14 2.99 -26.05
N ALA A 719 -8.41 2.79 -27.15
CA ALA A 719 -8.97 2.84 -28.50
C ALA A 719 -9.21 1.45 -29.07
N ALA A 720 -10.29 1.30 -29.83
CA ALA A 720 -10.56 0.07 -30.56
C ALA A 720 -9.50 -0.18 -31.64
N LYS A 721 -9.25 -1.45 -31.97
CA LYS A 721 -8.28 -1.84 -32.98
C LYS A 721 -8.59 -1.21 -34.34
N GLY A 722 -7.57 -0.62 -34.98
CA GLY A 722 -7.70 0.01 -36.30
C GLY A 722 -8.29 1.43 -36.29
N THR A 723 -8.45 2.04 -35.12
CA THR A 723 -8.95 3.42 -35.01
C THR A 723 -7.85 4.42 -35.44
N PHE A 724 -8.02 5.05 -36.60
CA PHE A 724 -6.99 5.95 -37.12
C PHE A 724 -6.73 7.18 -36.22
N HIS A 725 -7.78 7.82 -35.69
CA HIS A 725 -7.69 8.82 -34.63
C HIS A 725 -8.32 8.27 -33.34
N PRO A 726 -7.52 7.74 -32.40
CA PRO A 726 -8.00 7.43 -31.07
C PRO A 726 -8.75 8.61 -30.45
N PRO A 727 -9.95 8.39 -29.87
CA PRO A 727 -10.65 9.44 -29.14
C PRO A 727 -9.75 10.08 -28.09
N GLU A 728 -9.58 11.39 -28.18
CA GLU A 728 -8.85 12.16 -27.19
C GLU A 728 -9.84 12.76 -26.18
N VAL A 729 -9.38 12.98 -24.95
CA VAL A 729 -10.10 13.82 -24.00
C VAL A 729 -9.31 15.10 -23.85
N LEU A 730 -9.72 16.13 -24.58
CA LEU A 730 -9.07 17.43 -24.61
C LEU A 730 -9.87 18.44 -23.81
N ARG A 731 -9.21 19.51 -23.35
CA ARG A 731 -9.90 20.62 -22.71
C ARG A 731 -9.39 21.95 -23.22
N THR A 732 -10.14 23.00 -22.93
CA THR A 732 -9.75 24.37 -23.24
C THR A 732 -8.52 24.81 -22.46
N GLN A 733 -7.86 25.85 -22.95
CA GLN A 733 -7.06 26.71 -22.07
C GLN A 733 -7.90 27.21 -20.89
N ARG A 734 -7.21 27.60 -19.81
CA ARG A 734 -7.84 28.08 -18.58
C ARG A 734 -8.75 29.28 -18.85
N LEU A 735 -10.03 29.12 -18.55
CA LEU A 735 -11.05 30.17 -18.54
C LEU A 735 -11.05 30.87 -17.17
N LYS A 736 -11.40 32.16 -17.16
CA LYS A 736 -11.31 32.99 -15.94
C LYS A 736 -12.55 32.86 -15.07
N THR A 737 -13.69 32.56 -15.67
CA THR A 737 -14.98 32.53 -14.97
C THR A 737 -15.83 31.33 -15.35
N LEU A 738 -16.73 30.95 -14.45
CA LEU A 738 -17.72 29.91 -14.72
C LEU A 738 -18.65 30.28 -15.89
N ALA A 739 -18.99 31.57 -16.03
CA ALA A 739 -19.85 32.05 -17.10
C ALA A 739 -19.21 31.87 -18.49
N GLU A 740 -17.91 32.13 -18.62
CA GLU A 740 -17.16 31.83 -19.84
C GLU A 740 -17.17 30.33 -20.14
N ALA A 741 -16.96 29.49 -19.13
CA ALA A 741 -17.01 28.03 -19.29
C ALA A 741 -18.40 27.53 -19.71
N GLN A 742 -19.48 28.10 -19.16
CA GLN A 742 -20.85 27.80 -19.59
C GLN A 742 -21.11 28.24 -21.02
N ALA A 743 -20.62 29.42 -21.43
CA ALA A 743 -20.76 29.92 -22.80
C ALA A 743 -20.05 29.02 -23.81
N VAL A 744 -18.84 28.53 -23.49
CA VAL A 744 -18.10 27.58 -24.31
C VAL A 744 -18.82 26.22 -24.37
N LEU A 745 -19.21 25.68 -23.21
CA LEU A 745 -19.90 24.38 -23.13
C LEU A 745 -21.20 24.39 -23.95
N ALA A 746 -21.94 25.50 -23.97
CA ALA A 746 -23.18 25.65 -24.75
C ALA A 746 -22.98 25.52 -26.27
N LYS A 747 -21.74 25.55 -26.77
CA LYS A 747 -21.42 25.31 -28.19
C LYS A 747 -21.13 23.85 -28.51
N ILE A 748 -20.98 23.00 -27.51
CA ILE A 748 -20.63 21.59 -27.66
C ILE A 748 -21.92 20.77 -27.82
N GLN A 749 -21.96 19.95 -28.87
CA GLN A 749 -23.03 18.99 -29.10
C GLN A 749 -22.43 17.71 -29.66
N LYS A 750 -22.75 16.56 -29.06
CA LYS A 750 -22.28 15.25 -29.52
C LYS A 750 -22.62 15.04 -31.00
N GLY A 751 -21.63 14.57 -31.76
CA GLY A 751 -21.70 14.31 -33.20
C GLY A 751 -21.49 15.54 -34.08
N ARG A 752 -21.45 16.75 -33.52
CA ARG A 752 -21.19 17.97 -34.31
C ARG A 752 -19.73 18.00 -34.75
N THR A 753 -19.50 18.19 -36.04
CA THR A 753 -18.19 18.58 -36.56
C THR A 753 -18.00 20.08 -36.36
N VAL A 754 -16.82 20.44 -35.89
CA VAL A 754 -16.41 21.81 -35.56
C VAL A 754 -15.00 22.07 -36.07
N THR A 755 -14.64 23.34 -36.13
CA THR A 755 -13.26 23.78 -36.30
C THR A 755 -12.74 24.31 -34.96
N ILE A 756 -11.55 23.85 -34.57
CA ILE A 756 -10.85 24.25 -33.34
C ILE A 756 -9.39 24.60 -33.64
N SER A 757 -8.71 25.21 -32.69
CA SER A 757 -7.25 25.34 -32.70
C SER A 757 -6.67 24.73 -31.43
N LEU A 758 -5.49 24.12 -31.51
CA LEU A 758 -4.78 23.50 -30.37
C LEU A 758 -3.44 24.19 -30.17
N ASN A 759 -3.05 24.41 -28.92
CA ASN A 759 -1.68 24.79 -28.60
C ASN A 759 -0.74 23.57 -28.67
N PRO A 760 0.60 23.74 -28.54
CA PRO A 760 1.52 22.60 -28.56
C PRO A 760 1.23 21.51 -27.51
N GLY A 761 0.76 21.90 -26.33
CA GLY A 761 0.33 20.98 -25.27
C GLY A 761 -1.01 20.28 -25.52
N SER A 762 -1.60 20.45 -26.71
CA SER A 762 -2.92 19.92 -27.09
C SER A 762 -4.09 20.41 -26.22
N GLU A 763 -3.98 21.61 -25.65
CA GLU A 763 -5.12 22.32 -25.05
C GLU A 763 -5.82 23.15 -26.13
N ILE A 764 -7.16 23.14 -26.12
CA ILE A 764 -8.01 23.86 -27.09
C ILE A 764 -7.86 25.36 -26.85
N VAL A 765 -7.42 26.08 -27.87
CA VAL A 765 -7.19 27.53 -27.82
C VAL A 765 -8.50 28.26 -27.62
N VAL A 766 -8.53 29.16 -26.64
CA VAL A 766 -9.69 30.01 -26.36
C VAL A 766 -9.48 31.39 -27.00
N PRO A 767 -10.25 31.78 -28.02
CA PRO A 767 -10.18 33.12 -28.61
C PRO A 767 -10.78 34.18 -27.69
N ALA A 768 -10.58 35.46 -28.03
CA ALA A 768 -11.10 36.59 -27.25
C ALA A 768 -12.63 36.56 -27.07
N ASP A 769 -13.37 36.17 -28.12
CA ASP A 769 -14.77 35.76 -27.97
C ASP A 769 -14.84 34.26 -27.72
N VAL A 770 -15.08 33.87 -26.47
CA VAL A 770 -15.13 32.47 -26.05
C VAL A 770 -16.19 31.64 -26.80
N ASN A 771 -17.23 32.27 -27.37
CA ASN A 771 -18.22 31.58 -28.19
C ASN A 771 -17.65 31.02 -29.50
N ALA A 772 -16.51 31.55 -29.95
CA ALA A 772 -15.83 31.14 -31.17
C ALA A 772 -14.79 30.02 -30.93
N THR A 773 -14.80 29.38 -29.74
CA THR A 773 -13.90 28.25 -29.40
C THR A 773 -14.19 27.01 -30.26
N PHE A 774 -15.47 26.72 -30.52
CA PHE A 774 -15.94 25.60 -31.35
C PHE A 774 -16.80 26.14 -32.51
N ARG A 775 -16.20 26.35 -33.67
CA ARG A 775 -16.85 26.99 -34.83
C ARG A 775 -17.56 25.97 -35.71
#